data_AF-A0A6A6VDB6-F1
#
_entry.id   AF-A0A6A6VDB6-F1
#
_cell.length_a   1.000
_cell.length_b   1.000
_cell.length_c   1.000
_cell.angle_alpha   90.00
_cell.angle_beta   90.00
_cell.angle_gamma   90.00
#
_symmetry.space_group_name_H-M   'P 1'
#
loop_
_entity.id
_entity.type
_entity.pdbx_description
1 polymer ?
#
loop_
_entity_poly.entity_id
_entity_poly.type
_entity_poly.pdbx_seq_one_letter_code
_entity_poly.pdbx_strand_id
1 'polypeptide(L)'
;MERQAVSPEPIKPTLDNLAYVVNNYPIIDNHAHNLLLPSHIDTVPFESITSEAQGRALRDTYKSLPHLRAVRQLRQLYKCADDATWEEVQEQRLEWLRTDPEALYERCFSGMHALLIDDGLAGADKVYDYTWHDRCTKAPSKRIVRIETVAEQLMQKLLEDATEEDLDDAKYLTDTWLAFTEDFEEEIKDAIRDGDVAGFKTVICYRTGLDVEADYVRAAKEVGVPFERYVARCIRKRKYRIERKPLNDYLVLRTLEILSDELPQPDGFSKPLQLHTGLGDNDINLRESNPAYLQPLIENYSHVPFVLLHSAYPYTRQGGYLATVYKHVYLDLGEVFPMVSRGGQKAILRQSLELVPGSKLLYSTDGHWFPETFWLANIQFREVWLDLLTEYVNEGELTPHQGINLTKDLLFNNSNLLYKLNYQADFKEMEEPPKALAWRPQSNSPAVPTPLPIRPKFLDEEQQIESPIFPPPPKAPQIYETKLFEDFMKTNPNIKFFYIQWLDYMATTRARVIPVKEFERLIRAGDRIGISKGNMGTLQDDTLTSLANPVGQIYVEPDLRSLRPTHPRDPLPAATVLSYWRDEEGHPLPSCPRTNLEVVLNDLQFNHGISLRCGFEIEVTFLKSDKSNTGNPAPLTTNHAWGSHTPQDWLCLSILAEITDSLSDIGIEVQQFHSESGPGQYEFVLAPQPALRAVDALIQARQVVSQIAALHDLRATLHPKPLGDTGAGTAAHVHISLDDAHKDKEHAFFVEGVLSHLPALCAFTMPETDSYARVKDDIWTGGTWVAWGTQNRETPLRKVEAGRWEVRCLDGFANMYFALGAIMTAGILGLRSARGGVSSPPPAVIPPPTIASPPPAGYPLPPPSARSASPPPRIATPDFPSTPLSLLPQDVRVNPSQLSQEERLQYGITQALPRSLESALSALETDMELREALPRGLVEDYLVMKGAEMEMLGKMEDGERRAWLVDRY
;
A
#
# COMPACT_ATOMS: atom_id res chain seq x y z
N MET A 1 65.53 -10.37 -22.98
CA MET A 1 64.78 -9.18 -22.52
C MET A 1 63.32 -9.55 -22.47
N GLU A 2 62.68 -9.22 -21.36
CA GLU A 2 61.60 -9.96 -20.69
C GLU A 2 60.27 -10.01 -21.46
N ARG A 3 59.61 -11.18 -21.39
CA ARG A 3 58.16 -11.28 -21.60
C ARG A 3 57.49 -10.77 -20.32
N GLN A 4 56.70 -9.70 -20.44
CA GLN A 4 55.83 -9.22 -19.37
C GLN A 4 54.89 -10.35 -18.92
N ALA A 5 54.92 -10.64 -17.62
CA ALA A 5 53.96 -11.53 -16.97
C ALA A 5 52.59 -10.83 -16.94
N VAL A 6 51.63 -11.42 -17.64
CA VAL A 6 50.21 -11.08 -17.51
C VAL A 6 49.78 -11.53 -16.11
N SER A 7 49.33 -10.60 -15.28
CA SER A 7 48.69 -10.90 -14.00
C SER A 7 47.46 -11.80 -14.24
N PRO A 8 47.26 -12.89 -13.46
CA PRO A 8 46.09 -13.74 -13.63
C PRO A 8 44.80 -12.92 -13.40
N GLU A 9 43.81 -13.11 -14.27
CA GLU A 9 42.47 -12.55 -14.09
C GLU A 9 41.90 -12.95 -12.72
N PRO A 10 41.23 -12.04 -11.98
CA PRO A 10 40.62 -12.38 -10.71
C PRO A 10 39.54 -13.45 -10.91
N ILE A 11 39.60 -14.50 -10.10
CA ILE A 11 38.64 -15.62 -10.10
C ILE A 11 37.24 -15.06 -9.88
N LYS A 12 36.31 -15.32 -10.81
CA LYS A 12 34.91 -14.90 -10.67
C LYS A 12 34.23 -15.71 -9.55
N PRO A 13 33.60 -15.06 -8.55
CA PRO A 13 32.91 -15.78 -7.46
C PRO A 13 31.82 -16.71 -7.97
N THR A 14 31.71 -17.90 -7.38
CA THR A 14 30.70 -18.92 -7.70
C THR A 14 29.55 -18.95 -6.69
N LEU A 15 28.51 -19.73 -6.97
CA LEU A 15 27.44 -20.02 -5.99
C LEU A 15 27.99 -20.69 -4.71
N ASP A 16 29.07 -21.47 -4.81
CA ASP A 16 29.71 -22.06 -3.63
C ASP A 16 30.38 -20.98 -2.76
N ASN A 17 31.00 -19.96 -3.38
CA ASN A 17 31.51 -18.80 -2.64
C ASN A 17 30.38 -18.05 -1.92
N LEU A 18 29.24 -17.85 -2.60
CA LEU A 18 28.06 -17.21 -2.00
C LEU A 18 27.54 -18.02 -0.81
N ALA A 19 27.34 -19.33 -0.99
CA ALA A 19 26.88 -20.21 0.08
C ALA A 19 27.85 -20.23 1.27
N TYR A 20 29.16 -20.20 1.02
CA TYR A 20 30.16 -20.13 2.08
C TYR A 20 30.04 -18.84 2.89
N VAL A 21 29.90 -17.68 2.22
CA VAL A 21 29.74 -16.38 2.90
C VAL A 21 28.42 -16.33 3.67
N VAL A 22 27.29 -16.70 3.06
CA VAL A 22 25.98 -16.69 3.73
C VAL A 22 25.96 -17.55 4.98
N ASN A 23 26.70 -18.67 5.02
CA ASN A 23 26.71 -19.55 6.18
C ASN A 23 27.72 -19.19 7.26
N ASN A 24 28.79 -18.45 6.94
CA ASN A 24 29.94 -18.29 7.84
C ASN A 24 30.34 -16.84 8.12
N TYR A 25 29.77 -15.85 7.41
CA TYR A 25 30.13 -14.46 7.64
C TYR A 25 29.61 -14.00 9.02
N PRO A 26 30.43 -13.28 9.82
CA PRO A 26 30.08 -12.85 11.16
C PRO A 26 28.87 -11.88 11.16
N ILE A 27 28.09 -11.91 12.25
CA ILE A 27 26.91 -11.07 12.43
C ILE A 27 27.15 -9.99 13.50
N ILE A 28 26.79 -8.75 13.21
CA ILE A 28 26.48 -7.74 14.24
C ILE A 28 24.97 -7.71 14.37
N ASP A 29 24.48 -8.23 15.49
CA ASP A 29 23.05 -8.24 15.79
C ASP A 29 22.65 -6.85 16.30
N ASN A 30 21.95 -6.08 15.46
CA ASN A 30 21.64 -4.70 15.82
C ASN A 30 20.48 -4.52 16.79
N HIS A 31 19.78 -5.59 17.18
CA HIS A 31 18.71 -5.51 18.17
C HIS A 31 18.47 -6.86 18.85
N ALA A 32 18.78 -6.92 20.14
CA ALA A 32 18.53 -8.07 20.99
C ALA A 32 18.19 -7.65 22.41
N HIS A 33 17.87 -8.62 23.26
CA HIS A 33 17.58 -8.41 24.67
C HIS A 33 18.32 -9.41 25.55
N ASN A 34 18.31 -9.13 26.85
CA ASN A 34 19.04 -9.92 27.84
C ASN A 34 18.42 -11.31 28.03
N LEU A 35 19.28 -12.28 28.34
CA LEU A 35 18.86 -13.60 28.81
C LEU A 35 18.32 -13.54 30.25
N LEU A 36 17.35 -14.40 30.55
CA LEU A 36 16.85 -14.60 31.91
C LEU A 36 17.92 -15.17 32.83
N LEU A 37 17.90 -14.71 34.08
CA LEU A 37 18.63 -15.36 35.15
C LEU A 37 18.05 -16.76 35.39
N PRO A 38 18.88 -17.75 35.79
CA PRO A 38 18.41 -19.10 36.08
C PRO A 38 17.28 -19.13 37.12
N SER A 39 17.26 -18.19 38.07
CA SER A 39 16.21 -18.05 39.09
C SER A 39 14.84 -17.64 38.53
N HIS A 40 14.79 -17.13 37.29
CA HIS A 40 13.59 -16.60 36.65
C HIS A 40 13.24 -17.33 35.34
N ILE A 41 13.97 -18.36 34.96
CA ILE A 41 13.79 -19.07 33.70
C ILE A 41 12.37 -19.66 33.53
N ASP A 42 11.74 -20.07 34.64
CA ASP A 42 10.39 -20.65 34.65
C ASP A 42 9.27 -19.59 34.65
N THR A 43 9.62 -18.30 34.69
CA THR A 43 8.61 -17.21 34.67
C THR A 43 8.08 -16.92 33.27
N VAL A 44 8.80 -17.38 32.25
CA VAL A 44 8.42 -17.23 30.84
C VAL A 44 8.26 -18.63 30.24
N PRO A 45 7.13 -18.94 29.58
CA PRO A 45 6.97 -20.22 28.90
C PRO A 45 7.96 -20.38 27.75
N PHE A 46 8.59 -21.54 27.60
CA PHE A 46 9.59 -21.77 26.57
C PHE A 46 9.01 -21.73 25.15
N GLU A 47 7.71 -21.96 24.98
CA GLU A 47 7.00 -21.87 23.70
C GLU A 47 7.04 -20.46 23.08
N SER A 48 7.31 -19.43 23.90
CA SER A 48 7.43 -18.03 23.46
C SER A 48 8.57 -17.80 22.44
N ILE A 49 9.57 -18.69 22.36
CA ILE A 49 10.67 -18.59 21.39
C ILE A 49 10.22 -18.58 19.91
N THR A 50 8.94 -18.88 19.64
CA THR A 50 8.33 -18.91 18.31
C THR A 50 6.99 -18.19 18.24
N SER A 51 6.59 -17.48 19.31
CA SER A 51 5.32 -16.77 19.34
C SER A 51 5.27 -15.68 20.41
N GLU A 52 4.79 -14.51 20.01
CA GLU A 52 4.41 -13.41 20.91
C GLU A 52 3.05 -13.63 21.62
N ALA A 53 2.41 -14.78 21.42
CA ALA A 53 1.12 -15.07 22.05
C ALA A 53 1.27 -15.25 23.56
N GLN A 54 0.34 -14.71 24.34
CA GLN A 54 0.29 -14.88 25.79
C GLN A 54 -0.95 -15.65 26.25
N GLY A 55 -0.90 -16.15 27.49
CA GLY A 55 -2.04 -16.76 28.16
C GLY A 55 -2.58 -18.00 27.42
N ARG A 56 -3.89 -18.02 27.15
CA ARG A 56 -4.53 -19.18 26.50
C ARG A 56 -4.14 -19.34 25.03
N ALA A 57 -3.81 -18.25 24.33
CA ALA A 57 -3.47 -18.28 22.91
C ALA A 57 -2.13 -18.99 22.66
N LEU A 58 -1.19 -18.89 23.60
CA LEU A 58 0.08 -19.61 23.52
C LEU A 58 -0.09 -21.14 23.46
N ARG A 59 -1.23 -21.66 23.94
CA ARG A 59 -1.55 -23.08 23.83
C ARG A 59 -1.81 -23.51 22.40
N ASP A 60 -2.02 -22.64 21.43
CA ASP A 60 -2.19 -23.05 20.04
C ASP A 60 -0.87 -23.01 19.26
N THR A 61 0.19 -22.44 19.86
CA THR A 61 1.52 -22.28 19.24
C THR A 61 2.12 -23.60 18.77
N TYR A 62 1.90 -24.71 19.49
CA TYR A 62 2.46 -26.02 19.12
C TYR A 62 1.96 -26.56 17.76
N LYS A 63 0.85 -26.02 17.24
CA LYS A 63 0.31 -26.38 15.92
C LYS A 63 0.76 -25.43 14.81
N SER A 64 1.46 -24.35 15.15
CA SER A 64 1.87 -23.33 14.20
C SER A 64 3.05 -23.83 13.35
N LEU A 65 3.10 -23.44 12.07
CA LEU A 65 4.24 -23.74 11.19
C LEU A 65 5.59 -23.21 11.72
N PRO A 66 5.67 -21.98 12.29
CA PRO A 66 6.87 -21.49 12.98
C PRO A 66 7.39 -22.47 14.03
N HIS A 67 6.52 -22.87 14.96
CA HIS A 67 6.89 -23.78 16.04
C HIS A 67 7.29 -25.16 15.53
N LEU A 68 6.51 -25.77 14.64
CA LEU A 68 6.82 -27.09 14.07
C LEU A 68 8.14 -27.11 13.28
N ARG A 69 8.57 -25.98 12.70
CA ARG A 69 9.90 -25.84 12.11
C ARG A 69 10.97 -25.72 13.19
N ALA A 70 10.77 -24.85 14.18
CA ALA A 70 11.71 -24.65 15.27
C ALA A 70 11.98 -25.94 16.04
N VAL A 71 10.96 -26.73 16.38
CA VAL A 71 11.14 -28.03 17.07
C VAL A 71 12.05 -28.97 16.27
N ARG A 72 11.87 -29.05 14.94
CA ARG A 72 12.74 -29.86 14.08
C ARG A 72 14.20 -29.40 14.11
N GLN A 73 14.43 -28.09 14.19
CA GLN A 73 15.79 -27.53 14.27
C GLN A 73 16.37 -27.70 15.69
N LEU A 74 15.57 -27.50 16.74
CA LEU A 74 16.01 -27.71 18.13
C LEU A 74 16.46 -29.15 18.40
N ARG A 75 15.87 -30.15 17.72
CA ARG A 75 16.40 -31.54 17.76
C ARG A 75 17.88 -31.60 17.35
N GLN A 76 18.30 -30.81 16.36
CA GLN A 76 19.70 -30.75 15.94
C GLN A 76 20.58 -30.02 16.97
N LEU A 77 20.10 -28.92 17.53
CA LEU A 77 20.80 -28.16 18.57
C LEU A 77 21.13 -29.06 19.77
N TYR A 78 20.13 -29.80 20.25
CA TYR A 78 20.24 -30.65 21.42
C TYR A 78 20.69 -32.08 21.15
N LYS A 79 20.88 -32.46 19.88
CA LYS A 79 21.27 -33.81 19.43
C LYS A 79 20.24 -34.90 19.77
N CYS A 80 18.96 -34.58 19.65
CA CYS A 80 17.86 -35.53 19.77
C CYS A 80 17.71 -36.39 18.51
N ALA A 81 16.91 -37.47 18.58
CA ALA A 81 16.49 -38.23 17.40
C ALA A 81 15.58 -37.39 16.48
N ASP A 82 15.57 -37.69 15.18
CA ASP A 82 14.79 -36.92 14.19
C ASP A 82 13.27 -36.97 14.44
N ASP A 83 12.78 -38.01 15.10
CA ASP A 83 11.39 -38.23 15.48
C ASP A 83 11.05 -37.81 16.92
N ALA A 84 12.02 -37.24 17.67
CA ALA A 84 11.83 -36.91 19.07
C ALA A 84 10.65 -35.96 19.32
N THR A 85 9.81 -36.24 20.32
CA THR A 85 8.65 -35.40 20.64
C THR A 85 9.06 -34.04 21.20
N TRP A 86 8.11 -33.11 21.34
CA TRP A 86 8.39 -31.81 21.95
C TRP A 86 8.83 -31.96 23.41
N GLU A 87 8.19 -32.87 24.14
CA GLU A 87 8.52 -33.19 25.53
C GLU A 87 9.95 -33.73 25.64
N GLU A 88 10.37 -34.63 24.74
CA GLU A 88 11.74 -35.15 24.71
C GLU A 88 12.77 -34.05 24.38
N VAL A 89 12.42 -33.10 23.52
CA VAL A 89 13.25 -31.91 23.24
C VAL A 89 13.38 -31.03 24.48
N GLN A 90 12.29 -30.81 25.22
CA GLN A 90 12.31 -30.03 26.46
C GLN A 90 13.11 -30.73 27.57
N GLU A 91 12.98 -32.06 27.72
CA GLU A 91 13.78 -32.85 28.66
C GLU A 91 15.27 -32.76 28.33
N GLN A 92 15.62 -32.92 27.04
CA GLN A 92 17.01 -32.82 26.62
C GLN A 92 17.57 -31.40 26.83
N ARG A 93 16.77 -30.36 26.60
CA ARG A 93 17.14 -28.97 26.93
C ARG A 93 17.48 -28.81 28.41
N LEU A 94 16.64 -29.32 29.32
CA LEU A 94 16.89 -29.26 30.75
C LEU A 94 18.19 -29.99 31.13
N GLU A 95 18.48 -31.11 30.48
CA GLU A 95 19.73 -31.83 30.71
C GLU A 95 20.95 -31.04 30.24
N TRP A 96 20.90 -30.35 29.10
CA TRP A 96 21.96 -29.44 28.66
C TRP A 96 22.18 -28.30 29.66
N LEU A 97 21.12 -27.64 30.10
CA LEU A 97 21.20 -26.56 31.09
C LEU A 97 21.78 -27.04 32.44
N ARG A 98 21.55 -28.31 32.80
CA ARG A 98 22.06 -28.92 34.04
C ARG A 98 23.52 -29.36 33.93
N THR A 99 23.95 -29.85 32.77
CA THR A 99 25.26 -30.51 32.60
C THR A 99 26.33 -29.61 32.02
N ASP A 100 26.01 -28.85 30.98
CA ASP A 100 26.95 -27.99 30.27
C ASP A 100 26.23 -26.79 29.61
N PRO A 101 25.75 -25.84 30.42
CA PRO A 101 25.06 -24.66 29.91
C PRO A 101 25.98 -23.77 29.07
N GLU A 102 27.28 -23.73 29.37
CA GLU A 102 28.25 -22.92 28.62
C GLU A 102 28.42 -23.44 27.18
N ALA A 103 28.49 -24.76 26.97
CA ALA A 103 28.51 -25.32 25.63
C ALA A 103 27.21 -25.07 24.84
N LEU A 104 26.06 -24.98 25.53
CA LEU A 104 24.81 -24.58 24.90
C LEU A 104 24.85 -23.11 24.48
N TYR A 105 25.35 -22.21 25.34
CA TYR A 105 25.52 -20.79 25.00
C TYR A 105 26.48 -20.62 23.81
N GLU A 106 27.65 -21.27 23.82
CA GLU A 106 28.61 -21.22 22.71
C GLU A 106 27.97 -21.66 21.37
N ARG A 107 27.14 -22.70 21.41
CA ARG A 107 26.39 -23.15 20.22
C ARG A 107 25.37 -22.13 19.75
N CYS A 108 24.59 -21.58 20.67
CA CYS A 108 23.50 -20.68 20.33
C CYS A 108 23.98 -19.35 19.74
N PHE A 109 25.11 -18.83 20.23
CA PHE A 109 25.70 -17.57 19.78
C PHE A 109 26.77 -17.76 18.70
N SER A 110 26.92 -18.97 18.15
CA SER A 110 27.93 -19.26 17.12
C SER A 110 27.75 -18.36 15.89
N GLY A 111 28.85 -17.75 15.45
CA GLY A 111 28.87 -16.79 14.34
C GLY A 111 28.47 -15.36 14.71
N MET A 112 28.10 -15.10 15.96
CA MET A 112 27.79 -13.76 16.45
C MET A 112 29.08 -13.00 16.79
N HIS A 113 29.23 -11.80 16.25
CA HIS A 113 30.40 -10.95 16.49
C HIS A 113 30.18 -10.01 17.66
N ALA A 114 29.03 -9.33 17.69
CA ALA A 114 28.62 -8.41 18.76
C ALA A 114 27.08 -8.32 18.80
N LEU A 115 26.55 -7.89 19.95
CA LEU A 115 25.11 -7.65 20.16
C LEU A 115 24.87 -6.18 20.53
N LEU A 116 23.82 -5.58 19.98
CA LEU A 116 23.26 -4.32 20.47
C LEU A 116 22.00 -4.64 21.30
N ILE A 117 22.11 -4.50 22.61
CA ILE A 117 21.13 -5.01 23.57
C ILE A 117 20.25 -3.86 24.09
N ASP A 118 18.94 -3.95 23.84
CA ASP A 118 17.93 -3.19 24.58
C ASP A 118 17.76 -3.83 25.96
N ASP A 119 18.39 -3.20 26.94
CA ASP A 119 18.46 -3.63 28.33
C ASP A 119 17.26 -3.16 29.19
N GLY A 120 16.27 -2.53 28.57
CA GLY A 120 15.09 -2.01 29.24
C GLY A 120 13.87 -2.93 29.25
N LEU A 121 13.95 -4.14 28.65
CA LEU A 121 12.82 -5.06 28.53
C LEU A 121 12.39 -5.66 29.88
N ALA A 122 13.33 -5.89 30.80
CA ALA A 122 13.09 -6.54 32.09
C ALA A 122 13.87 -5.86 33.21
N GLY A 123 13.41 -6.03 34.46
CA GLY A 123 14.15 -5.56 35.62
C GLY A 123 15.50 -6.27 35.77
N ALA A 124 16.50 -5.55 36.28
CA ALA A 124 17.85 -6.06 36.53
C ALA A 124 17.91 -7.25 37.51
N ASP A 125 16.84 -7.49 38.25
CA ASP A 125 16.65 -8.65 39.14
C ASP A 125 16.26 -9.95 38.40
N LYS A 126 15.87 -9.86 37.12
CA LYS A 126 15.34 -10.98 36.32
C LYS A 126 16.25 -11.45 35.20
N VAL A 127 17.09 -10.58 34.69
CA VAL A 127 17.94 -10.83 33.52
C VAL A 127 19.41 -10.57 33.84
N TYR A 128 20.31 -11.16 33.05
CA TYR A 128 21.72 -10.82 33.12
C TYR A 128 21.95 -9.37 32.66
N ASP A 129 22.99 -8.72 33.20
CA ASP A 129 23.48 -7.45 32.67
C ASP A 129 23.91 -7.60 31.19
N TYR A 130 23.79 -6.54 30.39
CA TYR A 130 24.11 -6.62 28.96
C TYR A 130 25.57 -7.06 28.72
N THR A 131 26.51 -6.63 29.57
CA THR A 131 27.94 -7.01 29.50
C THR A 131 28.19 -8.49 29.72
N TRP A 132 27.24 -9.23 30.32
CA TRP A 132 27.36 -10.68 30.49
C TRP A 132 27.51 -11.40 29.14
N HIS A 133 26.88 -10.87 28.09
CA HIS A 133 26.83 -11.48 26.76
C HIS A 133 28.16 -11.35 25.99
N ASP A 134 29.11 -10.54 26.48
CA ASP A 134 30.46 -10.43 25.91
C ASP A 134 31.23 -11.75 25.95
N ARG A 135 30.83 -12.66 26.86
CA ARG A 135 31.37 -14.02 26.92
C ARG A 135 30.94 -14.90 25.74
N CYS A 136 29.84 -14.54 25.08
CA CYS A 136 29.23 -15.29 23.98
C CYS A 136 29.60 -14.71 22.61
N THR A 137 30.33 -13.60 22.56
CA THR A 137 30.60 -12.84 21.34
C THR A 137 32.10 -12.59 21.17
N LYS A 138 32.52 -12.10 19.98
CA LYS A 138 33.94 -11.82 19.68
C LYS A 138 34.37 -10.40 20.03
N ALA A 139 33.41 -9.47 20.07
CA ALA A 139 33.61 -8.07 20.39
C ALA A 139 32.57 -7.62 21.43
N PRO A 140 32.86 -6.58 22.23
CA PRO A 140 31.96 -6.12 23.28
C PRO A 140 30.56 -5.77 22.75
N SER A 141 29.56 -6.18 23.50
CA SER A 141 28.16 -5.79 23.29
C SER A 141 27.97 -4.32 23.62
N LYS A 142 26.98 -3.68 22.99
CA LYS A 142 26.63 -2.28 23.26
C LYS A 142 25.19 -2.16 23.68
N ARG A 143 24.87 -1.07 24.36
CA ARG A 143 23.54 -0.80 24.91
C ARG A 143 22.67 -0.04 23.90
N ILE A 144 21.39 -0.38 23.87
CA ILE A 144 20.32 0.41 23.26
C ILE A 144 19.40 0.88 24.39
N VAL A 145 19.34 2.18 24.63
CA VAL A 145 18.58 2.73 25.77
C VAL A 145 17.09 2.83 25.42
N ARG A 146 16.24 2.11 26.16
CA ARG A 146 14.78 2.20 26.04
C ARG A 146 14.25 3.41 26.81
N ILE A 147 13.77 4.42 26.08
CA ILE A 147 13.41 5.73 26.66
C ILE A 147 12.23 5.64 27.64
N GLU A 148 11.28 4.74 27.41
CA GLU A 148 10.15 4.54 28.31
C GLU A 148 10.60 3.94 29.65
N THR A 149 11.60 3.05 29.65
CA THR A 149 12.12 2.48 30.88
C THR A 149 12.88 3.52 31.70
N VAL A 150 13.64 4.40 31.05
CA VAL A 150 14.29 5.55 31.72
C VAL A 150 13.21 6.42 32.39
N ALA A 151 12.18 6.81 31.65
CA ALA A 151 11.10 7.63 32.17
C ALA A 151 10.33 6.94 33.32
N GLU A 152 10.03 5.65 33.19
CA GLU A 152 9.34 4.87 34.24
C GLU A 152 10.18 4.76 35.53
N GLN A 153 11.50 4.60 35.43
CA GLN A 153 12.42 4.55 36.57
C GLN A 153 12.57 5.91 37.25
N LEU A 154 12.65 7.00 36.49
CA LEU A 154 12.69 8.36 37.03
C LEU A 154 11.40 8.67 37.80
N MET A 155 10.24 8.34 37.23
CA MET A 155 8.96 8.52 37.91
C MET A 155 8.85 7.67 39.18
N GLN A 156 9.41 6.45 39.19
CA GLN A 156 9.48 5.63 40.39
C GLN A 156 10.30 6.30 41.49
N LYS A 157 11.47 6.86 41.15
CA LYS A 157 12.37 7.55 42.08
C LYS A 157 11.77 8.85 42.61
N LEU A 158 11.21 9.68 41.73
CA LEU A 158 10.62 10.97 42.10
C LEU A 158 9.40 10.83 43.01
N LEU A 159 8.63 9.75 42.84
CA LEU A 159 7.38 9.53 43.56
C LEU A 159 7.49 8.49 44.70
N GLU A 160 8.69 7.99 45.02
CA GLU A 160 8.88 6.92 45.99
C GLU A 160 8.24 7.26 47.35
N ASP A 161 8.54 8.45 47.87
CA ASP A 161 8.05 8.94 49.17
C ASP A 161 6.75 9.75 49.08
N ALA A 162 6.21 9.95 47.89
CA ALA A 162 5.02 10.75 47.65
C ALA A 162 3.74 10.13 48.24
N THR A 163 2.86 10.95 48.79
CA THR A 163 1.59 10.57 49.43
C THR A 163 0.38 11.21 48.74
N GLU A 164 -0.83 10.78 49.09
CA GLU A 164 -2.04 11.42 48.53
C GLU A 164 -2.23 12.87 49.01
N GLU A 165 -1.64 13.27 50.15
CA GLU A 165 -1.69 14.65 50.65
C GLU A 165 -0.92 15.60 49.74
N ASP A 166 0.14 15.11 49.09
CA ASP A 166 0.95 15.91 48.16
C ASP A 166 0.17 16.30 46.88
N LEU A 167 -0.86 15.52 46.51
CA LEU A 167 -1.73 15.84 45.37
C LEU A 167 -2.64 17.05 45.61
N ASP A 168 -2.84 17.44 46.87
CA ASP A 168 -3.63 18.62 47.24
C ASP A 168 -2.79 19.91 47.21
N ASP A 169 -1.46 19.82 47.11
CA ASP A 169 -0.57 20.97 46.90
C ASP A 169 -0.53 21.36 45.41
N ALA A 170 -1.00 22.57 45.11
CA ALA A 170 -1.03 23.13 43.77
C ALA A 170 0.37 23.25 43.11
N LYS A 171 1.46 23.27 43.88
CA LYS A 171 2.83 23.31 43.35
C LYS A 171 3.43 21.94 43.08
N TYR A 172 3.02 20.92 43.83
CA TYR A 172 3.66 19.60 43.79
C TYR A 172 3.70 19.00 42.38
N LEU A 173 2.59 19.09 41.63
CA LEU A 173 2.53 18.58 40.25
C LEU A 173 3.42 19.36 39.28
N THR A 174 3.55 20.68 39.48
CA THR A 174 4.42 21.53 38.66
C THR A 174 5.89 21.24 38.95
N ASP A 175 6.25 21.14 40.24
CA ASP A 175 7.61 20.83 40.67
C ASP A 175 8.02 19.41 40.23
N THR A 176 7.11 18.45 40.32
CA THR A 176 7.31 17.08 39.82
C THR A 176 7.52 17.05 38.30
N TRP A 177 6.73 17.83 37.54
CA TRP A 177 6.91 17.92 36.10
C TRP A 177 8.27 18.50 35.73
N LEU A 178 8.67 19.62 36.36
CA LEU A 178 9.96 20.25 36.13
C LEU A 178 11.12 19.30 36.42
N ALA A 179 11.12 18.68 37.62
CA ALA A 179 12.14 17.71 38.01
C ALA A 179 12.20 16.51 37.05
N PHE A 180 11.04 15.96 36.67
CA PHE A 180 10.97 14.87 35.70
C PHE A 180 11.57 15.24 34.35
N THR A 181 11.22 16.42 33.81
CA THR A 181 11.74 16.85 32.51
C THR A 181 13.24 17.14 32.55
N GLU A 182 13.74 17.78 33.62
CA GLU A 182 15.16 18.05 33.80
C GLU A 182 15.97 16.75 33.94
N ASP A 183 15.52 15.83 34.79
CA ASP A 183 16.19 14.54 35.01
C ASP A 183 16.15 13.67 33.76
N PHE A 184 15.02 13.62 33.03
CA PHE A 184 14.91 12.85 31.79
C PHE A 184 15.86 13.39 30.71
N GLU A 185 15.95 14.71 30.56
CA GLU A 185 16.89 15.32 29.61
C GLU A 185 18.35 15.00 29.93
N GLU A 186 18.73 15.04 31.21
CA GLU A 186 20.11 14.76 31.61
C GLU A 186 20.45 13.27 31.40
N GLU A 187 19.55 12.34 31.73
CA GLU A 187 19.75 10.91 31.49
C GLU A 187 19.93 10.59 29.98
N ILE A 188 19.14 11.23 29.10
CA ILE A 188 19.31 11.07 27.65
C ILE A 188 20.66 11.67 27.18
N LYS A 189 21.05 12.85 27.67
CA LYS A 189 22.35 13.47 27.33
C LYS A 189 23.54 12.65 27.84
N ASP A 190 23.43 12.05 29.02
CA ASP A 190 24.45 11.17 29.57
C ASP A 190 24.57 9.88 28.74
N ALA A 191 23.45 9.30 28.33
CA ALA A 191 23.44 8.17 27.40
C ALA A 191 24.02 8.51 26.02
N ILE A 192 23.85 9.74 25.53
CA ILE A 192 24.52 10.20 24.29
C ILE A 192 26.04 10.26 24.48
N ARG A 193 26.51 10.74 25.64
CA ARG A 193 27.93 10.89 25.96
C ARG A 193 28.62 9.55 26.31
N ASP A 194 27.86 8.55 26.73
CA ASP A 194 28.36 7.21 27.03
C ASP A 194 28.83 6.47 25.76
N GLY A 195 30.07 5.98 25.77
CA GLY A 195 30.68 5.22 24.67
C GLY A 195 30.18 3.78 24.55
N ASP A 196 29.47 3.26 25.56
CA ASP A 196 28.86 1.93 25.54
C ASP A 196 27.41 1.93 25.06
N VAL A 197 26.77 3.11 24.95
CA VAL A 197 25.46 3.26 24.33
C VAL A 197 25.61 3.45 22.82
N ALA A 198 25.08 2.53 22.03
CA ALA A 198 25.08 2.61 20.56
C ALA A 198 23.90 3.41 20.01
N GLY A 199 22.76 3.43 20.72
CA GLY A 199 21.53 4.07 20.24
C GLY A 199 20.42 4.03 21.28
N PHE A 200 19.22 4.41 20.84
CA PHE A 200 18.01 4.49 21.65
C PHE A 200 16.92 3.61 21.05
N LYS A 201 15.93 3.22 21.84
CA LYS A 201 14.73 2.51 21.40
C LYS A 201 13.50 3.17 22.02
N THR A 202 12.43 3.22 21.24
CA THR A 202 11.09 3.49 21.75
C THR A 202 10.17 2.29 21.54
N VAL A 203 9.34 2.01 22.54
CA VAL A 203 8.23 1.04 22.47
C VAL A 203 6.87 1.71 22.34
N ILE A 204 6.83 2.98 21.88
CA ILE A 204 5.61 3.74 21.67
C ILE A 204 4.56 2.99 20.82
N CYS A 205 5.03 2.16 19.89
CA CYS A 205 4.21 1.25 19.08
C CYS A 205 3.27 0.38 19.92
N TYR A 206 3.74 -0.18 21.04
CA TYR A 206 2.94 -0.99 21.97
C TYR A 206 2.02 -0.14 22.85
N ARG A 207 2.40 1.13 23.09
CA ARG A 207 1.69 1.95 24.08
C ARG A 207 0.56 2.73 23.44
N THR A 208 0.89 3.54 22.45
CA THR A 208 0.01 4.59 21.93
C THR A 208 0.08 4.74 20.42
N GLY A 209 0.76 3.83 19.73
CA GLY A 209 0.88 3.80 18.28
C GLY A 209 2.01 4.66 17.71
N LEU A 210 2.31 4.44 16.44
CA LEU A 210 3.34 5.17 15.67
C LEU A 210 2.83 6.51 15.09
N ASP A 211 1.55 6.84 15.27
CA ASP A 211 0.96 8.14 14.92
C ASP A 211 1.34 9.22 15.94
N VAL A 212 2.65 9.47 16.07
CA VAL A 212 3.22 10.43 17.03
C VAL A 212 2.90 11.85 16.57
N GLU A 213 2.41 12.72 17.46
CA GLU A 213 2.28 14.16 17.17
C GLU A 213 3.65 14.71 16.75
N ALA A 214 3.75 15.32 15.57
CA ALA A 214 5.03 15.70 14.99
C ALA A 214 5.49 17.11 15.41
N ASP A 215 4.58 17.94 15.94
CA ASP A 215 4.89 19.27 16.47
C ASP A 215 5.21 19.21 17.97
N TYR A 216 6.48 19.45 18.32
CA TYR A 216 6.96 19.44 19.70
C TYR A 216 6.19 20.42 20.62
N VAL A 217 5.90 21.64 20.15
CA VAL A 217 5.23 22.67 20.95
C VAL A 217 3.79 22.27 21.26
N ARG A 218 3.12 21.64 20.30
CA ARG A 218 1.78 21.10 20.48
C ARG A 218 1.79 19.92 21.44
N ALA A 219 2.67 18.94 21.23
CA ALA A 219 2.78 17.78 22.11
C ALA A 219 3.03 18.22 23.56
N ALA A 220 3.97 19.16 23.80
CA ALA A 220 4.26 19.68 25.12
C ALA A 220 3.04 20.34 25.81
N LYS A 221 2.19 21.06 25.06
CA LYS A 221 0.95 21.66 25.60
C LYS A 221 -0.10 20.62 25.99
N GLU A 222 -0.13 19.49 25.29
CA GLU A 222 -1.13 18.43 25.52
C GLU A 222 -0.80 17.56 26.75
N VAL A 223 0.42 17.63 27.29
CA VAL A 223 0.86 16.79 28.42
C VAL A 223 0.14 17.11 29.74
N GLY A 224 -0.22 18.37 30.00
CA GLY A 224 -0.64 18.88 31.32
C GLY A 224 -1.59 17.96 32.10
N VAL A 225 -2.89 17.95 31.76
CA VAL A 225 -3.90 17.14 32.46
C VAL A 225 -3.61 15.63 32.41
N PRO A 226 -3.16 15.04 31.29
CA PRO A 226 -2.71 13.65 31.26
C PRO A 226 -1.62 13.30 32.28
N PHE A 227 -0.64 14.19 32.47
CA PHE A 227 0.46 14.00 33.42
C PHE A 227 -0.04 14.02 34.86
N GLU A 228 -0.90 14.97 35.24
CA GLU A 228 -1.51 15.03 36.57
C GLU A 228 -2.23 13.71 36.92
N ARG A 229 -3.02 13.19 35.98
CA ARG A 229 -3.73 11.92 36.15
C ARG A 229 -2.79 10.72 36.26
N TYR A 230 -1.68 10.77 35.54
CA TYR A 230 -0.63 9.75 35.58
C TYR A 230 0.10 9.76 36.93
N VAL A 231 0.52 10.92 37.43
CA VAL A 231 1.15 11.08 38.76
C VAL A 231 0.22 10.59 39.86
N ALA A 232 -1.05 11.03 39.84
CA ALA A 232 -2.04 10.58 40.83
C ALA A 232 -2.23 9.05 40.81
N ARG A 233 -2.13 8.41 39.64
CA ARG A 233 -2.18 6.95 39.53
C ARG A 233 -0.92 6.30 40.10
N CYS A 234 0.26 6.87 39.82
CA CYS A 234 1.54 6.36 40.32
C CYS A 234 1.56 6.33 41.85
N ILE A 235 1.18 7.45 42.49
CA ILE A 235 1.11 7.55 43.95
C ILE A 235 0.13 6.53 44.54
N ARG A 236 -1.09 6.46 43.99
CA ARG A 236 -2.16 5.59 44.52
C ARG A 236 -1.89 4.10 44.33
N LYS A 237 -1.28 3.71 43.22
CA LYS A 237 -1.16 2.29 42.81
C LYS A 237 0.26 1.75 42.84
N ARG A 238 1.27 2.60 43.04
CA ARG A 238 2.70 2.26 42.90
C ARG A 238 2.99 1.54 41.57
N LYS A 239 2.38 2.06 40.49
CA LYS A 239 2.54 1.56 39.12
C LYS A 239 2.97 2.70 38.22
N TYR A 240 4.19 2.59 37.70
CA TYR A 240 4.87 3.67 36.97
C TYR A 240 4.78 3.53 35.45
N ARG A 241 4.16 2.46 34.92
CA ARG A 241 4.00 2.23 33.47
C ARG A 241 3.45 3.47 32.73
N ILE A 242 4.14 3.95 31.70
CA ILE A 242 3.71 5.08 30.87
C ILE A 242 2.91 4.56 29.67
N GLU A 243 1.65 4.98 29.56
CA GLU A 243 0.70 4.48 28.56
C GLU A 243 -0.29 5.56 28.09
N ARG A 244 0.05 6.83 28.34
CA ARG A 244 -0.78 7.98 27.92
C ARG A 244 -0.14 8.64 26.72
N LYS A 245 -0.91 8.78 25.63
CA LYS A 245 -0.43 9.28 24.35
C LYS A 245 0.33 10.60 24.45
N PRO A 246 -0.20 11.67 25.08
CA PRO A 246 0.54 12.93 25.17
C PRO A 246 1.90 12.80 25.88
N LEU A 247 2.01 11.91 26.86
CA LEU A 247 3.27 11.69 27.57
C LEU A 247 4.26 10.86 26.72
N ASN A 248 3.81 9.80 26.05
CA ASN A 248 4.67 9.03 25.15
C ASN A 248 5.16 9.86 23.96
N ASP A 249 4.26 10.60 23.31
CA ASP A 249 4.59 11.48 22.19
C ASP A 249 5.63 12.53 22.64
N TYR A 250 5.45 13.13 23.83
CA TYR A 250 6.43 14.05 24.41
C TYR A 250 7.80 13.40 24.65
N LEU A 251 7.86 12.18 25.18
CA LEU A 251 9.14 11.48 25.43
C LEU A 251 9.91 11.21 24.13
N VAL A 252 9.21 10.75 23.09
CA VAL A 252 9.80 10.50 21.78
C VAL A 252 10.32 11.81 21.18
N LEU A 253 9.49 12.85 21.13
CA LEU A 253 9.90 14.14 20.57
C LEU A 253 11.03 14.77 21.37
N ARG A 254 10.98 14.74 22.70
CA ARG A 254 12.06 15.30 23.53
C ARG A 254 13.38 14.57 23.29
N THR A 255 13.34 13.24 23.17
CA THR A 255 14.54 12.47 22.80
C THR A 255 15.07 12.89 21.43
N LEU A 256 14.19 13.08 20.43
CA LEU A 256 14.56 13.50 19.09
C LEU A 256 15.14 14.92 19.02
N GLU A 257 14.60 15.87 19.79
CA GLU A 257 15.16 17.22 19.97
C GLU A 257 16.58 17.14 20.53
N ILE A 258 16.79 16.40 21.62
CA ILE A 258 18.12 16.26 22.25
C ILE A 258 19.12 15.61 21.28
N LEU A 259 18.71 14.55 20.57
CA LEU A 259 19.57 13.88 19.57
C LEU A 259 19.94 14.81 18.41
N SER A 260 19.05 15.73 18.04
CA SER A 260 19.27 16.71 16.98
C SER A 260 20.13 17.90 17.43
N ASP A 261 20.09 18.24 18.72
CA ASP A 261 20.94 19.28 19.32
C ASP A 261 22.36 18.79 19.60
N GLU A 262 22.52 17.53 20.04
CA GLU A 262 23.80 16.94 20.47
C GLU A 262 24.52 16.21 19.32
N LEU A 263 24.63 16.86 18.15
CA LEU A 263 25.29 16.25 16.99
C LEU A 263 26.81 16.11 17.20
N PRO A 264 27.41 14.94 16.91
CA PRO A 264 28.86 14.76 16.99
C PRO A 264 29.64 15.68 16.05
N GLN A 265 29.03 16.06 14.93
CA GLN A 265 29.57 16.95 13.90
C GLN A 265 28.41 17.73 13.25
N PRO A 266 28.61 18.99 12.80
CA PRO A 266 27.53 19.85 12.28
C PRO A 266 26.70 19.26 11.12
N ASP A 267 27.31 18.44 10.27
CA ASP A 267 26.64 17.79 9.13
C ASP A 267 26.49 16.26 9.32
N GLY A 268 26.71 15.77 10.54
CA GLY A 268 26.68 14.35 10.88
C GLY A 268 25.28 13.82 11.22
N PHE A 269 25.23 12.52 11.47
CA PHE A 269 24.09 11.85 12.11
C PHE A 269 24.36 11.66 13.61
N SER A 270 23.30 11.82 14.42
CA SER A 270 23.25 11.46 15.83
C SER A 270 23.38 9.94 16.04
N LYS A 271 23.29 9.49 17.29
CA LYS A 271 23.03 8.06 17.55
C LYS A 271 21.62 7.68 17.02
N PRO A 272 21.42 6.45 16.50
CA PRO A 272 20.13 6.03 15.96
C PRO A 272 19.03 5.89 17.02
N LEU A 273 17.79 6.15 16.62
CA LEU A 273 16.58 5.76 17.35
C LEU A 273 15.94 4.56 16.63
N GLN A 274 15.83 3.45 17.35
CA GLN A 274 15.14 2.26 16.93
C GLN A 274 13.66 2.34 17.31
N LEU A 275 12.79 1.93 16.41
CA LEU A 275 11.35 1.95 16.61
C LEU A 275 10.81 0.55 16.41
N HIS A 276 10.10 0.05 17.41
CA HIS A 276 9.27 -1.14 17.23
C HIS A 276 8.24 -0.87 16.14
N THR A 277 8.07 -1.77 15.18
CA THR A 277 7.04 -1.62 14.14
C THR A 277 6.40 -2.97 13.81
N GLY A 278 5.10 -2.99 13.53
CA GLY A 278 4.43 -4.21 13.08
C GLY A 278 4.20 -5.26 14.17
N LEU A 279 4.88 -6.41 14.09
CA LEU A 279 4.64 -7.65 14.84
C LEU A 279 4.83 -7.41 16.34
N GLY A 280 4.09 -8.14 17.19
CA GLY A 280 4.16 -7.98 18.64
C GLY A 280 3.04 -8.72 19.37
N ASP A 281 3.09 -8.69 20.70
CA ASP A 281 2.10 -9.32 21.57
C ASP A 281 0.72 -8.62 21.57
N ASN A 282 -0.19 -9.07 22.43
CA ASN A 282 -1.56 -8.55 22.48
C ASN A 282 -1.71 -7.15 23.13
N ASP A 283 -0.62 -6.51 23.57
CA ASP A 283 -0.61 -5.10 24.01
C ASP A 283 -0.60 -4.16 22.80
N ILE A 284 -0.17 -4.63 21.62
CA ILE A 284 -0.09 -3.82 20.41
C ILE A 284 -1.47 -3.56 19.79
N ASN A 285 -1.68 -2.34 19.30
CA ASN A 285 -2.71 -2.07 18.32
C ASN A 285 -2.10 -2.19 16.91
N LEU A 286 -2.37 -3.31 16.24
CA LEU A 286 -1.79 -3.61 14.92
C LEU A 286 -2.02 -2.47 13.90
N ARG A 287 -3.18 -1.81 13.92
CA ARG A 287 -3.45 -0.69 13.00
C ARG A 287 -2.52 0.49 13.24
N GLU A 288 -2.23 0.76 14.51
CA GLU A 288 -1.40 1.88 14.93
C GLU A 288 0.09 1.52 14.93
N SER A 289 0.46 0.27 14.64
CA SER A 289 1.86 -0.16 14.46
C SER A 289 2.38 -0.04 13.02
N ASN A 290 1.61 0.59 12.14
CA ASN A 290 2.00 0.87 10.75
C ASN A 290 3.09 1.96 10.68
N PRO A 291 4.29 1.66 10.16
CA PRO A 291 5.40 2.61 10.11
C PRO A 291 5.10 3.85 9.24
N ALA A 292 4.11 3.80 8.33
CA ALA A 292 3.74 4.95 7.50
C ALA A 292 3.35 6.19 8.31
N TYR A 293 2.85 6.02 9.54
CA TYR A 293 2.55 7.13 10.44
C TYR A 293 3.79 7.92 10.89
N LEU A 294 4.98 7.32 10.81
CA LEU A 294 6.23 7.98 11.19
C LEU A 294 6.71 9.01 10.16
N GLN A 295 6.07 9.10 8.99
CA GLN A 295 6.52 9.95 7.90
C GLN A 295 6.72 11.43 8.31
N PRO A 296 5.76 12.09 9.01
CA PRO A 296 5.95 13.46 9.48
C PRO A 296 7.10 13.60 10.49
N LEU A 297 7.28 12.61 11.36
CA LEU A 297 8.34 12.60 12.37
C LEU A 297 9.72 12.45 11.72
N ILE A 298 9.84 11.53 10.76
CA ILE A 298 11.06 11.30 9.97
C ILE A 298 11.48 12.56 9.22
N GLU A 299 10.52 13.31 8.67
CA GLU A 299 10.76 14.57 7.96
C GLU A 299 11.28 15.68 8.89
N ASN A 300 10.73 15.79 10.09
CA ASN A 300 11.13 16.81 11.06
C ASN A 300 12.54 16.58 11.63
N TYR A 301 13.00 15.32 11.72
CA TYR A 301 14.26 14.96 12.38
C TYR A 301 15.28 14.33 11.41
N SER A 302 15.65 15.07 10.37
CA SER A 302 16.51 14.57 9.27
C SER A 302 17.97 14.20 9.62
N HIS A 303 18.43 14.55 10.83
CA HIS A 303 19.76 14.22 11.36
C HIS A 303 19.77 13.04 12.34
N VAL A 304 18.60 12.48 12.67
CA VAL A 304 18.49 11.31 13.54
C VAL A 304 18.25 10.07 12.68
N PRO A 305 19.11 9.05 12.70
CA PRO A 305 18.81 7.81 12.00
C PRO A 305 17.64 7.06 12.64
N PHE A 306 16.61 6.74 11.86
CA PHE A 306 15.48 5.92 12.29
C PHE A 306 15.68 4.48 11.84
N VAL A 307 15.60 3.52 12.76
CA VAL A 307 15.67 2.09 12.44
C VAL A 307 14.32 1.45 12.69
N LEU A 308 13.65 1.04 11.61
CA LEU A 308 12.36 0.38 11.66
C LEU A 308 12.60 -1.11 11.91
N LEU A 309 12.25 -1.57 13.11
CA LEU A 309 12.54 -2.93 13.56
C LEU A 309 11.50 -3.94 13.08
N HIS A 310 11.90 -5.20 13.05
CA HIS A 310 11.00 -6.36 12.90
C HIS A 310 10.40 -6.52 11.49
N SER A 311 11.17 -6.14 10.47
CA SER A 311 10.74 -6.07 9.07
C SER A 311 9.50 -5.20 8.86
N ALA A 312 9.11 -4.40 9.86
CA ALA A 312 7.79 -3.78 9.96
C ALA A 312 6.60 -4.70 9.69
N TYR A 313 6.73 -6.02 9.84
CA TYR A 313 5.71 -6.98 9.39
C TYR A 313 4.38 -6.79 10.16
N PRO A 314 3.20 -6.71 9.52
CA PRO A 314 2.90 -7.04 8.12
C PRO A 314 3.03 -5.87 7.14
N TYR A 315 3.55 -4.72 7.58
CA TYR A 315 3.76 -3.49 6.83
C TYR A 315 5.16 -3.39 6.19
N THR A 316 5.77 -4.52 5.83
CA THR A 316 7.14 -4.57 5.29
C THR A 316 7.34 -3.67 4.07
N ARG A 317 6.32 -3.57 3.19
CA ARG A 317 6.38 -2.66 2.03
C ARG A 317 6.39 -1.18 2.44
N GLN A 318 5.62 -0.79 3.45
CA GLN A 318 5.61 0.58 3.97
C GLN A 318 6.95 0.92 4.64
N GLY A 319 7.47 0.02 5.48
CA GLY A 319 8.80 0.17 6.06
C GLY A 319 9.89 0.26 4.98
N GLY A 320 9.76 -0.56 3.94
CA GLY A 320 10.67 -0.55 2.79
C GLY A 320 10.62 0.76 1.98
N TYR A 321 9.42 1.30 1.75
CA TYR A 321 9.25 2.62 1.12
C TYR A 321 9.96 3.71 1.92
N LEU A 322 9.75 3.77 3.25
CA LEU A 322 10.39 4.79 4.09
C LEU A 322 11.91 4.68 4.06
N ALA A 323 12.47 3.47 4.18
CA ALA A 323 13.91 3.24 4.09
C ALA A 323 14.48 3.60 2.70
N THR A 324 13.68 3.48 1.64
CA THR A 324 14.07 3.84 0.28
C THR A 324 14.09 5.36 0.09
N VAL A 325 13.01 6.03 0.51
CA VAL A 325 12.79 7.46 0.25
C VAL A 325 13.63 8.35 1.18
N TYR A 326 13.79 7.99 2.45
CA TYR A 326 14.48 8.84 3.43
C TYR A 326 15.91 8.35 3.67
N LYS A 327 16.90 9.23 3.43
CA LYS A 327 18.34 8.89 3.53
C LYS A 327 18.76 8.31 4.89
N HIS A 328 18.05 8.71 5.95
CA HIS A 328 18.33 8.41 7.35
C HIS A 328 17.41 7.33 7.94
N VAL A 329 16.61 6.65 7.12
CA VAL A 329 15.76 5.54 7.57
C VAL A 329 16.36 4.21 7.12
N TYR A 330 16.41 3.25 8.03
CA TYR A 330 16.92 1.89 7.84
C TYR A 330 15.82 0.88 8.17
N LEU A 331 15.83 -0.27 7.48
CA LEU A 331 14.92 -1.37 7.75
C LEU A 331 15.70 -2.56 8.32
N ASP A 332 15.33 -2.97 9.51
CA ASP A 332 15.83 -4.17 10.16
C ASP A 332 14.92 -5.37 9.85
N LEU A 333 15.52 -6.55 9.69
CA LEU A 333 14.83 -7.77 9.27
C LEU A 333 14.49 -8.75 10.42
N GLY A 334 14.70 -8.35 11.68
CA GLY A 334 14.59 -9.23 12.84
C GLY A 334 13.17 -9.65 13.20
N GLU A 335 13.04 -10.38 14.34
CA GLU A 335 11.83 -10.95 14.95
C GLU A 335 11.06 -11.97 14.08
N VAL A 336 10.88 -11.74 12.78
CA VAL A 336 10.18 -12.66 11.87
C VAL A 336 10.87 -14.04 11.77
N PHE A 337 12.15 -14.10 12.19
CA PHE A 337 12.90 -15.32 12.44
C PHE A 337 12.97 -15.56 13.97
N PRO A 338 12.35 -16.61 14.54
CA PRO A 338 11.61 -17.69 13.90
C PRO A 338 10.08 -17.49 13.86
N MET A 339 9.55 -16.30 14.12
CA MET A 339 8.12 -16.07 14.40
C MET A 339 7.16 -16.35 13.23
N VAL A 340 7.62 -16.34 11.98
CA VAL A 340 6.79 -16.64 10.80
C VAL A 340 7.25 -17.89 10.04
N SER A 341 6.35 -18.48 9.23
CA SER A 341 6.66 -19.69 8.47
C SER A 341 7.82 -19.47 7.48
N ARG A 342 8.51 -20.55 7.05
CA ARG A 342 9.60 -20.45 6.05
C ARG A 342 9.17 -19.69 4.77
N GLY A 343 7.95 -19.94 4.29
CA GLY A 343 7.40 -19.23 3.14
C GLY A 343 7.15 -17.75 3.43
N GLY A 344 6.64 -17.43 4.62
CA GLY A 344 6.47 -16.06 5.09
C GLY A 344 7.80 -15.31 5.21
N GLN A 345 8.82 -15.94 5.78
CA GLN A 345 10.18 -15.38 5.87
C GLN A 345 10.72 -15.03 4.48
N LYS A 346 10.62 -15.96 3.52
CA LYS A 346 11.07 -15.71 2.14
C LYS A 346 10.28 -14.57 1.48
N ALA A 347 8.97 -14.49 1.71
CA ALA A 347 8.13 -13.43 1.19
C ALA A 347 8.48 -12.05 1.78
N ILE A 348 8.75 -11.97 3.08
CA ILE A 348 9.18 -10.75 3.76
C ILE A 348 10.53 -10.29 3.21
N LEU A 349 11.51 -11.19 3.09
CA LEU A 349 12.81 -10.83 2.49
C LEU A 349 12.69 -10.34 1.05
N ARG A 350 11.82 -10.96 0.23
CA ARG A 350 11.50 -10.46 -1.12
C ARG A 350 10.88 -9.06 -1.09
N GLN A 351 9.91 -8.82 -0.20
CA GLN A 351 9.28 -7.50 -0.06
C GLN A 351 10.28 -6.43 0.41
N SER A 352 11.19 -6.77 1.30
CA SER A 352 12.26 -5.87 1.73
C SER A 352 13.21 -5.53 0.57
N LEU A 353 13.62 -6.52 -0.23
CA LEU A 353 14.50 -6.31 -1.39
C LEU A 353 13.81 -5.65 -2.58
N GLU A 354 12.48 -5.58 -2.61
CA GLU A 354 11.72 -4.92 -3.69
C GLU A 354 12.07 -3.44 -3.84
N LEU A 355 12.34 -2.74 -2.73
CA LEU A 355 12.63 -1.31 -2.72
C LEU A 355 13.87 -0.94 -1.91
N VAL A 356 14.14 -1.61 -0.78
CA VAL A 356 15.16 -1.15 0.17
C VAL A 356 16.55 -1.32 -0.42
N PRO A 357 17.37 -0.26 -0.48
CA PRO A 357 18.77 -0.38 -0.86
C PRO A 357 19.50 -1.33 0.08
N GLY A 358 20.32 -2.24 -0.46
CA GLY A 358 21.11 -3.18 0.34
C GLY A 358 21.98 -2.53 1.42
N SER A 359 22.39 -1.28 1.23
CA SER A 359 23.14 -0.47 2.19
C SER A 359 22.31 0.04 3.39
N LYS A 360 21.00 -0.20 3.40
CA LYS A 360 20.06 0.23 4.45
C LYS A 360 19.28 -0.92 5.09
N LEU A 361 19.59 -2.16 4.71
CA LEU A 361 19.07 -3.35 5.36
C LEU A 361 19.97 -3.73 6.53
N LEU A 362 19.37 -3.99 7.67
CA LEU A 362 20.03 -4.46 8.88
C LEU A 362 19.49 -5.83 9.29
N TYR A 363 20.27 -6.56 10.07
CA TYR A 363 19.88 -7.85 10.60
C TYR A 363 20.00 -7.88 12.12
N SER A 364 18.89 -8.24 12.75
CA SER A 364 18.84 -8.59 14.15
C SER A 364 18.16 -9.93 14.38
N THR A 365 18.43 -10.54 15.53
CA THR A 365 17.69 -11.74 15.93
C THR A 365 16.41 -11.40 16.69
N ASP A 366 16.32 -10.19 17.26
CA ASP A 366 15.37 -9.86 18.32
C ASP A 366 15.38 -10.88 19.48
N GLY A 367 16.53 -11.53 19.67
CA GLY A 367 16.70 -12.62 20.61
C GLY A 367 16.50 -12.12 22.04
N HIS A 368 15.59 -12.77 22.76
CA HIS A 368 15.24 -12.40 24.12
C HIS A 368 15.01 -13.64 25.00
N TRP A 369 15.19 -13.48 26.31
CA TRP A 369 14.96 -14.46 27.39
C TRP A 369 15.81 -15.75 27.36
N PHE A 370 15.86 -16.44 26.22
CA PHE A 370 16.46 -17.75 26.04
C PHE A 370 17.51 -17.73 24.93
N PRO A 371 18.68 -18.40 25.08
CA PRO A 371 19.72 -18.40 24.06
C PRO A 371 19.26 -19.03 22.74
N GLU A 372 18.26 -19.91 22.77
CA GLU A 372 17.74 -20.59 21.59
C GLU A 372 17.08 -19.64 20.57
N THR A 373 16.58 -18.48 21.00
CA THR A 373 15.97 -17.48 20.09
C THR A 373 17.01 -16.97 19.10
N PHE A 374 18.20 -16.61 19.58
CA PHE A 374 19.35 -16.20 18.76
C PHE A 374 19.75 -17.27 17.75
N TRP A 375 19.82 -18.52 18.19
CA TRP A 375 20.21 -19.64 17.34
C TRP A 375 19.18 -19.88 16.23
N LEU A 376 17.90 -19.98 16.60
CA LEU A 376 16.81 -20.21 15.65
C LEU A 376 16.70 -19.09 14.63
N ALA A 377 16.80 -17.82 15.08
CA ALA A 377 16.76 -16.67 14.19
C ALA A 377 17.89 -16.72 13.15
N ASN A 378 19.12 -16.99 13.60
CA ASN A 378 20.31 -17.04 12.76
C ASN A 378 20.27 -18.15 11.71
N ILE A 379 19.97 -19.40 12.12
CA ILE A 379 19.91 -20.51 11.16
C ILE A 379 18.76 -20.33 10.16
N GLN A 380 17.59 -19.86 10.61
CA GLN A 380 16.44 -19.71 9.74
C GLN A 380 16.63 -18.57 8.74
N PHE A 381 17.24 -17.47 9.17
CA PHE A 381 17.64 -16.38 8.29
C PHE A 381 18.61 -16.89 7.22
N ARG A 382 19.74 -17.51 7.60
CA ARG A 382 20.76 -17.97 6.64
C ARG A 382 20.21 -18.96 5.63
N GLU A 383 19.38 -19.92 6.07
CA GLU A 383 18.71 -20.87 5.17
C GLU A 383 17.83 -20.19 4.12
N VAL A 384 17.00 -19.24 4.55
CA VAL A 384 16.04 -18.55 3.66
C VAL A 384 16.75 -17.51 2.78
N TRP A 385 17.75 -16.83 3.33
CA TRP A 385 18.57 -15.86 2.64
C TRP A 385 19.39 -16.51 1.52
N LEU A 386 20.03 -17.66 1.77
CA LEU A 386 20.76 -18.39 0.75
C LEU A 386 19.82 -18.90 -0.36
N ASP A 387 18.66 -19.43 0.01
CA ASP A 387 17.64 -19.89 -0.95
C ASP A 387 17.19 -18.72 -1.86
N LEU A 388 16.92 -17.55 -1.29
CA LEU A 388 16.51 -16.37 -2.04
C LEU A 388 17.62 -15.82 -2.94
N LEU A 389 18.85 -15.66 -2.45
CA LEU A 389 19.95 -15.16 -3.27
C LEU A 389 20.33 -16.14 -4.40
N THR A 390 20.22 -17.44 -4.15
CA THR A 390 20.46 -18.45 -5.19
C THR A 390 19.41 -18.37 -6.29
N GLU A 391 18.14 -18.14 -5.93
CA GLU A 391 17.05 -17.89 -6.89
C GLU A 391 17.37 -16.66 -7.77
N TYR A 392 17.67 -15.51 -7.16
CA TYR A 392 18.00 -14.28 -7.89
C TYR A 392 19.26 -14.40 -8.76
N VAL A 393 20.24 -15.19 -8.34
CA VAL A 393 21.41 -15.46 -9.17
C VAL A 393 21.07 -16.34 -10.37
N ASN A 394 20.22 -17.35 -10.19
CA ASN A 394 19.80 -18.23 -11.28
C ASN A 394 18.89 -17.52 -12.28
N GLU A 395 18.08 -16.58 -11.82
CA GLU A 395 17.19 -15.75 -12.66
C GLU A 395 17.93 -14.59 -13.36
N GLY A 396 19.19 -14.34 -12.98
CA GLY A 396 20.03 -13.29 -13.56
C GLY A 396 19.78 -11.89 -12.99
N GLU A 397 19.03 -11.78 -11.90
CA GLU A 397 18.82 -10.51 -11.17
C GLU A 397 20.08 -10.08 -10.39
N LEU A 398 20.84 -11.06 -9.88
CA LEU A 398 22.10 -10.82 -9.17
C LEU A 398 23.23 -11.68 -9.73
N THR A 399 24.45 -11.18 -9.63
CA THR A 399 25.65 -12.03 -9.74
C THR A 399 26.02 -12.61 -8.38
N PRO A 400 26.74 -13.75 -8.31
CA PRO A 400 27.26 -14.27 -7.04
C PRO A 400 28.07 -13.23 -6.26
N HIS A 401 28.83 -12.38 -6.96
CA HIS A 401 29.59 -11.30 -6.34
C HIS A 401 28.68 -10.25 -5.65
N GLN A 402 27.60 -9.83 -6.31
CA GLN A 402 26.62 -8.91 -5.72
C GLN A 402 25.91 -9.55 -4.52
N GLY A 403 25.53 -10.82 -4.61
CA GLY A 403 24.94 -11.55 -3.48
C GLY A 403 25.88 -11.66 -2.26
N ILE A 404 27.19 -11.85 -2.50
CA ILE A 404 28.21 -11.87 -1.46
C ILE A 404 28.30 -10.50 -0.78
N ASN A 405 28.41 -9.41 -1.55
CA ASN A 405 28.52 -8.07 -0.98
C ASN A 405 27.28 -7.69 -0.18
N LEU A 406 26.08 -7.95 -0.73
CA LEU A 406 24.81 -7.72 -0.04
C LEU A 406 24.74 -8.47 1.30
N THR A 407 25.22 -9.71 1.34
CA THR A 407 25.30 -10.51 2.57
C THR A 407 26.26 -9.91 3.59
N LYS A 408 27.46 -9.48 3.15
CA LYS A 408 28.45 -8.86 4.04
C LYS A 408 27.93 -7.54 4.62
N ASP A 409 27.23 -6.75 3.80
CA ASP A 409 26.65 -5.48 4.20
C ASP A 409 25.54 -5.65 5.23
N LEU A 410 24.59 -6.52 4.93
CA LEU A 410 23.43 -6.79 5.77
C LEU A 410 23.81 -7.41 7.13
N LEU A 411 24.75 -8.36 7.16
CA LEU A 411 25.12 -9.05 8.40
C LEU A 411 26.12 -8.26 9.26
N PHE A 412 26.90 -7.34 8.68
CA PHE A 412 28.00 -6.70 9.41
C PHE A 412 28.18 -5.22 9.07
N ASN A 413 28.43 -4.89 7.79
CA ASN A 413 28.98 -3.56 7.47
C ASN A 413 27.99 -2.43 7.74
N ASN A 414 26.71 -2.62 7.44
CA ASN A 414 25.69 -1.58 7.62
C ASN A 414 25.53 -1.24 9.11
N SER A 415 25.41 -2.24 9.99
CA SER A 415 25.35 -2.03 11.44
C SER A 415 26.65 -1.41 11.97
N ASN A 416 27.82 -1.91 11.54
CA ASN A 416 29.11 -1.38 11.95
C ASN A 416 29.26 0.11 11.61
N LEU A 417 28.77 0.51 10.43
CA LEU A 417 28.79 1.90 9.95
C LEU A 417 27.76 2.77 10.68
N LEU A 418 26.49 2.35 10.73
CA LEU A 418 25.39 3.11 11.30
C LEU A 418 25.62 3.44 12.78
N TYR A 419 26.04 2.44 13.56
CA TYR A 419 26.28 2.57 15.00
C TYR A 419 27.73 2.96 15.35
N LYS A 420 28.58 3.21 14.34
CA LYS A 420 29.98 3.65 14.51
C LYS A 420 30.79 2.72 15.44
N LEU A 421 30.60 1.41 15.30
CA LEU A 421 31.17 0.41 16.22
C LEU A 421 32.67 0.20 16.01
N ASN A 422 33.18 0.46 14.79
CA ASN A 422 34.59 0.29 14.41
C ASN A 422 35.12 -1.15 14.61
N TYR A 423 34.25 -2.14 14.48
CA TYR A 423 34.62 -3.56 14.55
C TYR A 423 35.20 -4.06 13.23
N GLN A 424 36.00 -5.12 13.31
CA GLN A 424 36.65 -5.77 12.17
C GLN A 424 36.12 -7.20 12.04
N ALA A 425 35.62 -7.56 10.85
CA ALA A 425 35.12 -8.89 10.61
C ALA A 425 36.28 -9.90 10.58
N ASP A 426 36.31 -10.83 11.53
CA ASP A 426 37.21 -11.99 11.51
C ASP A 426 36.60 -13.08 10.63
N PHE A 427 36.91 -13.03 9.34
CA PHE A 427 36.42 -13.95 8.31
C PHE A 427 37.55 -14.35 7.35
N LYS A 428 37.73 -15.66 7.15
CA LYS A 428 38.69 -16.19 6.17
C LYS A 428 37.97 -16.44 4.86
N GLU A 429 38.43 -15.80 3.78
CA GLU A 429 37.87 -16.04 2.45
C GLU A 429 38.23 -17.45 1.95
N MET A 430 37.36 -18.03 1.12
CA MET A 430 37.56 -19.36 0.57
C MET A 430 38.60 -19.31 -0.56
N GLU A 431 39.79 -19.87 -0.33
CA GLU A 431 40.91 -19.81 -1.28
C GLU A 431 40.74 -20.74 -2.50
N GLU A 432 40.01 -21.85 -2.38
CA GLU A 432 39.60 -22.74 -3.50
C GLU A 432 38.29 -23.50 -3.16
N PRO A 433 37.41 -23.79 -4.15
CA PRO A 433 36.22 -24.59 -3.91
C PRO A 433 36.60 -26.03 -3.51
N PRO A 434 35.94 -26.64 -2.51
CA PRO A 434 36.17 -28.05 -2.17
C PRO A 434 35.87 -28.93 -3.38
N LYS A 435 36.77 -29.86 -3.71
CA LYS A 435 36.50 -30.89 -4.73
C LYS A 435 35.28 -31.70 -4.31
N ALA A 436 34.15 -31.47 -5.00
CA ALA A 436 32.91 -32.18 -4.76
C ALA A 436 33.13 -33.70 -4.88
N LEU A 437 32.90 -34.42 -3.78
CA LEU A 437 32.76 -35.88 -3.78
C LEU A 437 31.48 -36.22 -4.55
N ALA A 438 31.67 -36.80 -5.73
CA ALA A 438 30.61 -37.17 -6.65
C ALA A 438 29.60 -38.15 -6.02
N TRP A 439 28.34 -37.74 -5.92
CA TRP A 439 27.21 -38.67 -5.91
C TRP A 439 26.57 -38.65 -7.30
N ARG A 440 26.65 -39.77 -8.02
CA ARG A 440 26.00 -39.96 -9.33
C ARG A 440 24.60 -40.53 -9.14
N PRO A 441 23.54 -39.92 -9.68
CA PRO A 441 22.31 -40.64 -10.01
C PRO A 441 22.51 -41.35 -11.35
N GLN A 442 22.21 -42.65 -11.41
CA GLN A 442 22.10 -43.38 -12.67
C GLN A 442 20.81 -42.99 -13.38
N SER A 443 20.90 -42.49 -14.61
CA SER A 443 19.84 -42.69 -15.61
C SER A 443 20.43 -42.76 -17.01
N ASN A 444 20.12 -43.85 -17.70
CA ASN A 444 20.59 -44.20 -19.03
C ASN A 444 19.94 -43.35 -20.14
N SER A 445 20.76 -43.17 -21.19
CA SER A 445 20.44 -42.98 -22.61
C SER A 445 20.41 -41.55 -23.19
N PRO A 446 20.95 -41.36 -24.42
CA PRO A 446 21.43 -40.07 -24.90
C PRO A 446 20.45 -39.39 -25.87
N ALA A 447 20.29 -38.08 -25.74
CA ALA A 447 19.69 -37.24 -26.78
C ALA A 447 20.78 -36.36 -27.42
N VAL A 448 20.89 -36.48 -28.74
CA VAL A 448 21.81 -35.75 -29.63
C VAL A 448 21.35 -34.28 -29.73
N PRO A 449 22.24 -33.28 -29.62
CA PRO A 449 21.87 -31.89 -29.84
C PRO A 449 21.92 -31.53 -31.33
N THR A 450 20.81 -31.01 -31.84
CA THR A 450 20.70 -30.36 -33.17
C THR A 450 21.04 -28.87 -33.03
N PRO A 451 21.86 -28.27 -33.92
CA PRO A 451 22.23 -26.86 -33.81
C PRO A 451 21.23 -25.95 -34.55
N LEU A 452 20.86 -24.84 -33.92
CA LEU A 452 20.08 -23.73 -34.49
C LEU A 452 20.62 -22.39 -33.97
N PRO A 453 20.41 -21.26 -34.67
CA PRO A 453 21.45 -20.66 -35.50
C PRO A 453 22.02 -19.35 -34.94
N ILE A 454 23.15 -18.99 -35.54
CA ILE A 454 23.91 -17.74 -35.39
C ILE A 454 22.99 -16.51 -35.49
N ARG A 455 22.99 -15.66 -34.44
CA ARG A 455 22.49 -14.28 -34.50
C ARG A 455 23.61 -13.32 -34.96
N PRO A 456 23.28 -12.28 -35.74
CA PRO A 456 24.25 -11.43 -36.41
C PRO A 456 24.97 -10.46 -35.46
N LYS A 457 26.25 -10.24 -35.72
CA LYS A 457 27.07 -9.14 -35.17
C LYS A 457 26.70 -7.83 -35.86
N PHE A 458 26.46 -6.76 -35.09
CA PHE A 458 26.65 -5.31 -35.38
C PHE A 458 26.05 -4.57 -34.15
N LEU A 459 26.62 -3.55 -33.50
CA LEU A 459 27.78 -2.67 -33.69
C LEU A 459 28.29 -2.29 -32.29
N ASP A 460 29.62 -2.24 -32.12
CA ASP A 460 30.28 -1.60 -30.99
C ASP A 460 30.24 -0.08 -31.19
N GLU A 461 29.44 0.63 -30.41
CA GLU A 461 29.68 2.04 -30.07
C GLU A 461 29.44 2.23 -28.57
N GLU A 462 30.52 2.51 -27.84
CA GLU A 462 30.51 2.93 -26.44
C GLU A 462 29.72 4.24 -26.30
N GLN A 463 28.52 4.18 -25.74
CA GLN A 463 27.92 5.32 -25.07
C GLN A 463 27.86 5.01 -23.58
N GLN A 464 28.67 5.75 -22.81
CA GLN A 464 28.60 5.81 -21.34
C GLN A 464 27.17 6.18 -20.92
N ILE A 465 26.47 5.24 -20.29
CA ILE A 465 25.20 5.51 -19.63
C ILE A 465 25.54 6.08 -18.24
N GLU A 466 25.57 7.40 -18.12
CA GLU A 466 25.55 8.09 -16.82
C GLU A 466 24.20 7.82 -16.14
N SER A 467 24.24 7.32 -14.90
CA SER A 467 23.07 7.23 -14.03
C SER A 467 22.54 8.64 -13.72
N PRO A 468 21.21 8.85 -13.65
CA PRO A 468 20.66 10.20 -13.49
C PRO A 468 20.88 10.70 -12.06
N ILE A 469 21.87 11.58 -11.88
CA ILE A 469 22.14 12.35 -10.66
C ILE A 469 20.86 13.12 -10.27
N PHE A 470 20.31 12.85 -9.09
CA PHE A 470 19.28 13.71 -8.49
C PHE A 470 19.97 14.89 -7.78
N PRO A 471 19.56 16.15 -8.04
CA PRO A 471 19.96 17.28 -7.22
C PRO A 471 19.29 17.21 -5.82
N PRO A 472 19.86 17.85 -4.79
CA PRO A 472 19.25 17.91 -3.45
C PRO A 472 17.86 18.56 -3.50
N PRO A 473 16.96 18.25 -2.55
CA PRO A 473 15.64 18.85 -2.53
C PRO A 473 15.79 20.38 -2.40
N PRO A 474 14.97 21.14 -3.12
CA PRO A 474 14.98 22.59 -3.05
C PRO A 474 14.71 23.07 -1.62
N LYS A 475 15.21 24.26 -1.30
CA LYS A 475 15.05 24.91 0.01
C LYS A 475 13.62 25.42 0.28
N ALA A 476 12.66 25.11 -0.59
CA ALA A 476 11.25 25.50 -0.52
C ALA A 476 10.38 24.32 -1.03
N PRO A 477 9.16 24.10 -0.50
CA PRO A 477 8.30 22.98 -0.91
C PRO A 477 8.12 23.00 -2.43
N GLN A 478 8.67 21.99 -3.11
CA GLN A 478 8.50 21.82 -4.55
C GLN A 478 7.15 21.14 -4.77
N ILE A 479 6.21 21.88 -5.37
CA ILE A 479 4.89 21.36 -5.76
C ILE A 479 5.01 20.22 -6.77
N TYR A 480 6.07 20.22 -7.59
CA TYR A 480 6.31 19.22 -8.62
C TYR A 480 7.64 18.50 -8.41
N GLU A 481 7.66 17.18 -8.62
CA GLU A 481 8.89 16.39 -8.70
C GLU A 481 9.60 16.68 -10.03
N THR A 482 10.43 17.72 -10.06
CA THR A 482 11.01 18.24 -11.31
C THR A 482 11.87 17.22 -12.05
N LYS A 483 12.40 16.20 -11.37
CA LYS A 483 13.16 15.15 -12.07
C LYS A 483 12.29 14.34 -13.03
N LEU A 484 11.02 14.06 -12.71
CA LEU A 484 10.13 13.36 -13.64
C LEU A 484 10.02 14.12 -14.97
N PHE A 485 9.91 15.45 -14.91
CA PHE A 485 9.92 16.29 -16.09
C PHE A 485 11.27 16.28 -16.81
N GLU A 486 12.38 16.36 -16.08
CA GLU A 486 13.73 16.36 -16.67
C GLU A 486 14.04 15.03 -17.38
N ASP A 487 13.73 13.90 -16.76
CA ASP A 487 13.94 12.57 -17.34
C ASP A 487 13.00 12.34 -18.55
N PHE A 488 11.76 12.83 -18.48
CA PHE A 488 10.84 12.83 -19.61
C PHE A 488 11.37 13.65 -20.80
N MET A 489 11.92 14.85 -20.55
CA MET A 489 12.48 15.70 -21.61
C MET A 489 13.79 15.14 -22.18
N LYS A 490 14.61 14.45 -21.38
CA LYS A 490 15.83 13.77 -21.87
C LYS A 490 15.50 12.69 -22.90
N THR A 491 14.44 11.92 -22.64
CA THR A 491 13.97 10.85 -23.53
C THR A 491 13.14 11.38 -24.71
N ASN A 492 12.57 12.59 -24.58
CA ASN A 492 11.72 13.20 -25.60
C ASN A 492 12.15 14.64 -25.97
N PRO A 493 13.39 14.85 -26.48
CA PRO A 493 13.96 16.19 -26.71
C PRO A 493 13.24 16.99 -27.81
N ASN A 494 12.44 16.34 -28.64
CA ASN A 494 11.72 16.97 -29.74
C ASN A 494 10.43 17.68 -29.31
N ILE A 495 9.99 17.50 -28.07
CA ILE A 495 8.75 18.11 -27.55
C ILE A 495 8.90 19.63 -27.43
N LYS A 496 7.91 20.33 -27.98
CA LYS A 496 7.83 21.81 -27.98
C LYS A 496 6.59 22.34 -27.28
N PHE A 497 5.59 21.49 -27.01
CA PHE A 497 4.32 21.89 -26.42
C PHE A 497 3.81 20.87 -25.40
N PHE A 498 3.03 21.33 -24.44
CA PHE A 498 2.34 20.48 -23.46
C PHE A 498 0.84 20.76 -23.49
N TYR A 499 0.05 19.70 -23.70
CA TYR A 499 -1.38 19.67 -23.48
C TYR A 499 -1.63 19.36 -21.99
N ILE A 500 -1.96 20.38 -21.22
CA ILE A 500 -2.39 20.24 -19.81
C ILE A 500 -3.88 19.95 -19.82
N GLN A 501 -4.26 18.74 -19.45
CA GLN A 501 -5.60 18.19 -19.62
C GLN A 501 -6.27 17.90 -18.27
N TRP A 502 -7.59 18.02 -18.24
CA TRP A 502 -8.45 17.57 -17.13
C TRP A 502 -9.82 17.16 -17.67
N LEU A 503 -10.53 16.30 -16.94
CA LEU A 503 -11.92 15.96 -17.26
C LEU A 503 -12.87 16.82 -16.44
N ASP A 504 -13.90 17.36 -17.09
CA ASP A 504 -15.05 17.94 -16.40
C ASP A 504 -16.09 16.88 -16.01
N TYR A 505 -17.20 17.32 -15.42
CA TYR A 505 -18.22 16.40 -14.91
C TYR A 505 -18.85 15.53 -16.00
N MET A 506 -18.91 16.02 -17.25
CA MET A 506 -19.54 15.35 -18.38
C MET A 506 -18.54 14.51 -19.18
N ALA A 507 -17.43 14.11 -18.54
CA ALA A 507 -16.33 13.35 -19.14
C ALA A 507 -15.67 14.05 -20.35
N THR A 508 -15.83 15.37 -20.48
CA THR A 508 -15.19 16.12 -21.57
C THR A 508 -13.75 16.43 -21.20
N THR A 509 -12.81 16.05 -22.06
CA THR A 509 -11.40 16.42 -21.90
C THR A 509 -11.20 17.88 -22.26
N ARG A 510 -10.94 18.71 -21.25
CA ARG A 510 -10.57 20.12 -21.41
C ARG A 510 -9.05 20.22 -21.42
N ALA A 511 -8.51 21.22 -22.11
CA ALA A 511 -7.06 21.39 -22.23
C ALA A 511 -6.60 22.85 -22.30
N ARG A 512 -5.37 23.09 -21.84
CA ARG A 512 -4.55 24.25 -22.19
C ARG A 512 -3.27 23.78 -22.86
N VAL A 513 -2.91 24.40 -23.98
CA VAL A 513 -1.67 24.10 -24.70
C VAL A 513 -0.68 25.20 -24.42
N ILE A 514 0.47 24.86 -23.85
CA ILE A 514 1.54 25.83 -23.58
C ILE A 514 2.88 25.39 -24.17
N PRO A 515 3.76 26.32 -24.60
CA PRO A 515 5.10 25.98 -25.06
C PRO A 515 5.94 25.34 -23.96
N VAL A 516 6.87 24.46 -24.32
CA VAL A 516 7.78 23.75 -23.39
C VAL A 516 8.50 24.69 -22.43
N LYS A 517 8.91 25.88 -22.88
CA LYS A 517 9.57 26.88 -22.02
C LYS A 517 8.64 27.40 -20.93
N GLU A 518 7.37 27.57 -21.23
CA GLU A 518 6.37 28.03 -20.27
C GLU A 518 5.97 26.91 -19.32
N PHE A 519 5.85 25.68 -19.81
CA PHE A 519 5.63 24.50 -18.97
C PHE A 519 6.79 24.31 -17.99
N GLU A 520 8.04 24.37 -18.47
CA GLU A 520 9.22 24.30 -17.62
C GLU A 520 9.24 25.44 -16.58
N ARG A 521 8.91 26.67 -16.98
CA ARG A 521 8.80 27.80 -16.04
C ARG A 521 7.77 27.52 -14.95
N LEU A 522 6.58 27.05 -15.34
CA LEU A 522 5.48 26.72 -14.44
C LEU A 522 5.90 25.65 -13.42
N ILE A 523 6.46 24.54 -13.92
CA ILE A 523 6.88 23.40 -13.09
C ILE A 523 8.02 23.78 -12.13
N ARG A 524 9.03 24.54 -12.61
CA ARG A 524 10.15 24.96 -11.75
C ARG A 524 9.75 26.01 -10.72
N ALA A 525 8.78 26.87 -11.04
CA ALA A 525 8.25 27.88 -10.13
C ALA A 525 7.29 27.29 -9.08
N GLY A 526 6.75 26.08 -9.32
CA GLY A 526 5.64 25.56 -8.51
C GLY A 526 4.30 26.24 -8.83
N ASP A 527 4.17 26.87 -9.99
CA ASP A 527 2.95 27.58 -10.38
C ASP A 527 1.87 26.59 -10.85
N ARG A 528 0.62 27.06 -10.94
CA ARG A 528 -0.53 26.34 -11.50
C ARG A 528 -1.23 27.20 -12.54
N ILE A 529 -2.08 26.60 -13.37
CA ILE A 529 -2.88 27.39 -14.32
C ILE A 529 -4.23 27.73 -13.71
N GLY A 530 -4.51 29.02 -13.53
CA GLY A 530 -5.83 29.51 -13.16
C GLY A 530 -6.84 29.34 -14.30
N ILE A 531 -7.98 28.74 -14.00
CA ILE A 531 -9.14 28.57 -14.88
C ILE A 531 -10.35 29.16 -14.16
N SER A 532 -11.27 29.79 -14.90
CA SER A 532 -12.52 30.29 -14.31
C SER A 532 -13.31 29.17 -13.62
N LYS A 533 -13.82 29.43 -12.40
CA LYS A 533 -14.77 28.52 -11.73
C LYS A 533 -15.99 28.19 -12.58
N GLY A 534 -16.37 29.08 -13.51
CA GLY A 534 -17.44 28.85 -14.47
C GLY A 534 -17.25 27.57 -15.29
N ASN A 535 -16.00 27.14 -15.55
CA ASN A 535 -15.73 25.91 -16.30
C ASN A 535 -16.29 24.65 -15.61
N MET A 536 -16.46 24.66 -14.28
CA MET A 536 -17.07 23.55 -13.55
C MET A 536 -18.59 23.42 -13.77
N GLY A 537 -19.25 24.52 -14.14
CA GLY A 537 -20.70 24.61 -14.33
C GLY A 537 -21.11 24.77 -15.80
N THR A 538 -20.28 24.35 -16.73
CA THR A 538 -20.51 24.55 -18.18
C THR A 538 -20.65 23.20 -18.88
N LEU A 539 -21.68 23.05 -19.71
CA LEU A 539 -21.94 21.81 -20.49
C LEU A 539 -20.99 21.69 -21.71
N GLN A 540 -21.15 20.62 -22.50
CA GLN A 540 -20.29 20.36 -23.68
C GLN A 540 -20.56 21.31 -24.85
N ASP A 541 -21.63 22.09 -24.82
CA ASP A 541 -21.97 23.13 -25.80
C ASP A 541 -21.75 24.57 -25.28
N ASP A 542 -21.06 24.68 -24.16
CA ASP A 542 -20.83 25.92 -23.41
C ASP A 542 -22.08 26.55 -22.76
N THR A 543 -23.21 25.83 -22.67
CA THR A 543 -24.36 26.25 -21.87
C THR A 543 -24.00 26.32 -20.38
N LEU A 544 -24.35 27.45 -19.75
CA LEU A 544 -24.11 27.69 -18.33
C LEU A 544 -25.21 27.06 -17.47
N THR A 545 -24.81 26.32 -16.45
CA THR A 545 -25.71 25.81 -15.41
C THR A 545 -25.76 26.77 -14.21
N SER A 546 -26.61 26.48 -13.22
CA SER A 546 -26.64 27.25 -11.98
C SER A 546 -25.36 27.14 -11.13
N LEU A 547 -24.48 26.16 -11.42
CA LEU A 547 -23.16 26.04 -10.80
C LEU A 547 -22.13 26.97 -11.45
N ALA A 548 -22.40 27.49 -12.66
CA ALA A 548 -21.46 28.37 -13.33
C ALA A 548 -21.30 29.68 -12.54
N ASN A 549 -20.11 29.89 -12.01
CA ASN A 549 -19.77 31.11 -11.29
C ASN A 549 -18.75 31.94 -12.09
N PRO A 550 -19.11 33.15 -12.56
CA PRO A 550 -18.17 34.01 -13.28
C PRO A 550 -17.12 34.66 -12.35
N VAL A 551 -17.27 34.52 -11.02
CA VAL A 551 -16.36 35.07 -10.02
C VAL A 551 -15.47 33.97 -9.44
N GLY A 552 -14.17 34.21 -9.45
CA GLY A 552 -13.16 33.33 -8.89
C GLY A 552 -12.60 32.32 -9.89
N GLN A 553 -11.60 31.58 -9.43
CA GLN A 553 -10.82 30.64 -10.22
C GLN A 553 -10.62 29.31 -9.48
N ILE A 554 -10.50 28.24 -10.25
CA ILE A 554 -9.84 27.01 -9.83
C ILE A 554 -8.45 26.98 -10.44
N TYR A 555 -7.57 26.16 -9.89
CA TYR A 555 -6.25 25.94 -10.44
C TYR A 555 -6.13 24.51 -10.95
N VAL A 556 -5.65 24.35 -12.18
CA VAL A 556 -5.29 23.03 -12.69
C VAL A 556 -3.81 22.77 -12.42
N GLU A 557 -3.54 21.70 -11.69
CA GLU A 557 -2.20 21.28 -11.26
C GLU A 557 -1.78 20.02 -12.04
N PRO A 558 -0.83 20.12 -12.98
CA PRO A 558 -0.34 18.99 -13.76
C PRO A 558 0.28 17.90 -12.88
N ASP A 559 -0.15 16.65 -13.06
CA ASP A 559 0.49 15.50 -12.43
C ASP A 559 1.55 14.91 -13.35
N LEU A 560 2.82 15.19 -13.06
CA LEU A 560 3.95 14.74 -13.87
C LEU A 560 4.04 13.22 -14.02
N ARG A 561 3.39 12.44 -13.14
CA ARG A 561 3.31 10.97 -13.23
C ARG A 561 2.46 10.48 -14.43
N SER A 562 1.67 11.38 -15.03
CA SER A 562 0.80 11.10 -16.18
C SER A 562 1.38 11.55 -17.52
N LEU A 563 2.61 12.08 -17.52
CA LEU A 563 3.29 12.57 -18.72
C LEU A 563 3.45 11.47 -19.77
N ARG A 564 2.96 11.74 -20.99
CA ARG A 564 3.21 10.91 -22.18
C ARG A 564 3.46 11.78 -23.40
N PRO A 565 4.38 11.39 -24.32
CA PRO A 565 4.45 12.06 -25.61
C PRO A 565 3.12 11.88 -26.35
N THR A 566 2.82 12.77 -27.29
CA THR A 566 1.74 12.52 -28.24
C THR A 566 2.16 11.49 -29.27
N HIS A 567 1.19 10.83 -29.92
CA HIS A 567 1.48 9.87 -30.98
C HIS A 567 2.24 10.55 -32.14
N PRO A 568 3.02 9.82 -32.96
CA PRO A 568 3.91 10.41 -33.97
C PRO A 568 3.24 11.26 -35.06
N ARG A 569 1.91 11.19 -35.18
CA ARG A 569 1.11 11.93 -36.16
C ARG A 569 0.30 13.07 -35.54
N ASP A 570 0.55 13.42 -34.27
CA ASP A 570 -0.04 14.61 -33.67
C ASP A 570 0.38 15.86 -34.44
N PRO A 571 -0.51 16.86 -34.63
CA PRO A 571 -0.18 18.10 -35.32
C PRO A 571 0.94 18.91 -34.65
N LEU A 572 1.19 18.69 -33.36
CA LEU A 572 2.25 19.35 -32.61
C LEU A 572 3.26 18.33 -32.09
N PRO A 573 4.56 18.64 -32.09
CA PRO A 573 5.53 17.85 -31.35
C PRO A 573 5.33 18.12 -29.86
N ALA A 574 4.52 17.31 -29.19
CA ALA A 574 3.94 17.64 -27.91
C ALA A 574 3.93 16.46 -26.92
N ALA A 575 3.54 16.76 -25.68
CA ALA A 575 3.17 15.79 -24.66
C ALA A 575 1.82 16.14 -24.04
N THR A 576 1.18 15.14 -23.45
CA THR A 576 -0.03 15.29 -22.62
C THR A 576 0.32 15.10 -21.15
N VAL A 577 -0.41 15.81 -20.28
CA VAL A 577 -0.35 15.65 -18.82
C VAL A 577 -1.73 15.87 -18.24
N LEU A 578 -2.19 14.95 -17.40
CA LEU A 578 -3.47 15.03 -16.69
C LEU A 578 -3.29 15.82 -15.39
N SER A 579 -4.35 16.50 -14.97
CA SER A 579 -4.28 17.50 -13.90
C SER A 579 -5.33 17.30 -12.81
N TYR A 580 -4.99 17.74 -11.60
CA TYR A 580 -5.93 17.91 -10.49
C TYR A 580 -6.58 19.29 -10.52
N TRP A 581 -7.70 19.45 -9.82
CA TRP A 581 -8.27 20.76 -9.51
C TRP A 581 -7.92 21.15 -8.08
N ARG A 582 -7.40 22.36 -7.92
CA ARG A 582 -6.93 22.93 -6.66
C ARG A 582 -7.59 24.29 -6.38
N ASP A 583 -7.65 24.68 -5.12
CA ASP A 583 -7.93 26.06 -4.71
C ASP A 583 -6.69 26.97 -4.90
N GLU A 584 -6.79 28.21 -4.45
CA GLU A 584 -5.72 29.22 -4.59
C GLU A 584 -4.49 28.90 -3.74
N GLU A 585 -4.72 28.26 -2.60
CA GLU A 585 -3.70 27.80 -1.67
C GLU A 585 -3.05 26.48 -2.11
N GLY A 586 -3.64 25.78 -3.08
CA GLY A 586 -3.14 24.51 -3.61
C GLY A 586 -3.76 23.26 -2.99
N HIS A 587 -4.81 23.40 -2.17
CA HIS A 587 -5.53 22.26 -1.59
C HIS A 587 -6.39 21.54 -2.64
N PRO A 588 -6.59 20.21 -2.52
CA PRO A 588 -7.51 19.47 -3.37
C PRO A 588 -8.95 19.98 -3.30
N LEU A 589 -9.61 20.11 -4.45
CA LEU A 589 -11.05 20.39 -4.50
C LEU A 589 -11.89 19.11 -4.46
N PRO A 590 -12.93 19.02 -3.60
CA PRO A 590 -13.84 17.86 -3.54
C PRO A 590 -14.63 17.60 -4.84
N SER A 591 -14.74 18.60 -5.70
CA SER A 591 -15.36 18.50 -7.02
C SER A 591 -14.45 17.86 -8.07
N CYS A 592 -13.15 17.71 -7.80
CA CYS A 592 -12.21 17.15 -8.77
C CYS A 592 -12.44 15.64 -8.94
N PRO A 593 -12.82 15.15 -10.14
CA PRO A 593 -13.04 13.72 -10.36
C PRO A 593 -11.78 12.89 -10.05
N ARG A 594 -10.62 13.36 -10.53
CA ARG A 594 -9.34 12.67 -10.40
C ARG A 594 -8.86 12.58 -8.96
N THR A 595 -9.00 13.65 -8.18
CA THR A 595 -8.70 13.63 -6.73
C THR A 595 -9.61 12.67 -5.99
N ASN A 596 -10.91 12.65 -6.31
CA ASN A 596 -11.87 11.78 -5.62
C ASN A 596 -11.51 10.30 -5.78
N LEU A 597 -11.11 9.88 -6.99
CA LEU A 597 -10.63 8.53 -7.21
C LEU A 597 -9.34 8.24 -6.42
N GLU A 598 -8.35 9.15 -6.42
CA GLU A 598 -7.11 8.93 -5.69
C GLU A 598 -7.33 8.82 -4.17
N VAL A 599 -8.21 9.65 -3.60
CA VAL A 599 -8.55 9.63 -2.16
C VAL A 599 -9.17 8.29 -1.76
N VAL A 600 -10.13 7.77 -2.53
CA VAL A 600 -10.80 6.50 -2.20
C VAL A 600 -9.88 5.30 -2.42
N LEU A 601 -8.99 5.34 -3.41
CA LEU A 601 -7.97 4.31 -3.60
C LEU A 601 -6.97 4.29 -2.43
N ASN A 602 -6.58 5.46 -1.94
CA ASN A 602 -5.76 5.58 -0.74
C ASN A 602 -6.50 5.04 0.50
N ASP A 603 -7.81 5.32 0.68
CA ASP A 603 -8.60 4.75 1.78
C ASP A 603 -8.63 3.20 1.73
N LEU A 604 -8.91 2.63 0.55
CA LEU A 604 -8.84 1.18 0.32
C LEU A 604 -7.47 0.61 0.67
N GLN A 605 -6.39 1.25 0.21
CA GLN A 605 -5.04 0.78 0.43
C GLN A 605 -4.61 0.88 1.89
N PHE A 606 -4.78 2.05 2.52
CA PHE A 606 -4.22 2.34 3.84
C PHE A 606 -5.12 1.90 4.99
N ASN A 607 -6.44 1.98 4.87
CA ASN A 607 -7.37 1.60 5.95
C ASN A 607 -7.95 0.19 5.81
N HIS A 608 -8.02 -0.32 4.57
CA HIS A 608 -8.56 -1.66 4.30
C HIS A 608 -7.48 -2.65 3.84
N GLY A 609 -6.26 -2.20 3.55
CA GLY A 609 -5.17 -3.06 3.10
C GLY A 609 -5.45 -3.72 1.74
N ILE A 610 -6.36 -3.15 0.94
CA ILE A 610 -6.75 -3.66 -0.37
C ILE A 610 -6.14 -2.74 -1.41
N SER A 611 -5.16 -3.25 -2.16
CA SER A 611 -4.72 -2.65 -3.40
C SER A 611 -5.47 -3.31 -4.55
N LEU A 612 -5.61 -2.61 -5.68
CA LEU A 612 -6.29 -3.17 -6.84
C LEU A 612 -5.70 -2.66 -8.14
N ARG A 613 -5.86 -3.48 -9.17
CA ARG A 613 -5.53 -3.15 -10.56
C ARG A 613 -6.80 -3.11 -11.39
N CYS A 614 -6.85 -2.18 -12.33
CA CYS A 614 -7.92 -2.07 -13.31
C CYS A 614 -7.38 -2.33 -14.72
N GLY A 615 -8.05 -3.20 -15.46
CA GLY A 615 -7.90 -3.35 -16.91
C GLY A 615 -9.17 -2.89 -17.61
N PHE A 616 -9.04 -2.23 -18.77
CA PHE A 616 -10.16 -1.71 -19.53
C PHE A 616 -10.23 -2.36 -20.91
N GLU A 617 -11.45 -2.70 -21.32
CA GLU A 617 -11.80 -3.12 -22.67
C GLU A 617 -12.44 -1.91 -23.37
N ILE A 618 -11.76 -1.36 -24.38
CA ILE A 618 -12.27 -0.24 -25.18
C ILE A 618 -13.03 -0.81 -26.36
N GLU A 619 -14.35 -0.91 -26.26
CA GLU A 619 -15.20 -1.16 -27.41
C GLU A 619 -15.45 0.18 -28.15
N VAL A 620 -15.19 0.20 -29.46
CA VAL A 620 -15.32 1.40 -30.30
C VAL A 620 -15.92 1.03 -31.65
N THR A 621 -16.82 1.87 -32.16
CA THR A 621 -17.34 1.73 -33.53
C THR A 621 -16.67 2.74 -34.45
N PHE A 622 -16.09 2.26 -35.56
CA PHE A 622 -15.58 3.13 -36.62
C PHE A 622 -16.65 3.36 -37.69
N LEU A 623 -16.90 4.63 -37.97
CA LEU A 623 -17.89 5.12 -38.92
C LEU A 623 -17.17 5.85 -40.06
N LYS A 624 -17.68 5.72 -41.28
CA LYS A 624 -17.18 6.50 -42.42
C LYS A 624 -17.66 7.94 -42.28
N SER A 625 -16.75 8.90 -42.49
CA SER A 625 -17.11 10.31 -42.49
C SER A 625 -18.09 10.62 -43.63
N ASP A 626 -19.31 11.07 -43.28
CA ASP A 626 -20.31 11.45 -44.27
C ASP A 626 -20.09 12.90 -44.72
N LYS A 627 -19.49 13.08 -45.91
CA LYS A 627 -19.37 14.42 -46.54
C LYS A 627 -20.72 14.98 -47.03
N SER A 628 -21.81 14.19 -46.97
CA SER A 628 -23.13 14.55 -47.52
C SER A 628 -24.17 15.02 -46.48
N ASN A 629 -23.81 15.10 -45.19
CA ASN A 629 -24.67 15.65 -44.12
C ASN A 629 -26.03 14.93 -43.99
N THR A 630 -26.13 13.65 -44.37
CA THR A 630 -27.40 12.90 -44.39
C THR A 630 -27.85 12.37 -43.03
N GLY A 631 -27.04 12.58 -41.98
CA GLY A 631 -27.39 12.25 -40.60
C GLY A 631 -27.31 10.76 -40.22
N ASN A 632 -26.97 9.88 -41.17
CA ASN A 632 -26.83 8.44 -40.93
C ASN A 632 -25.38 7.98 -41.11
N PRO A 633 -24.62 7.77 -40.03
CA PRO A 633 -23.26 7.28 -40.14
C PRO A 633 -23.25 5.83 -40.62
N ALA A 634 -22.46 5.55 -41.67
CA ALA A 634 -22.27 4.19 -42.17
C ALA A 634 -21.08 3.53 -41.46
N PRO A 635 -21.20 2.28 -40.97
CA PRO A 635 -20.08 1.59 -40.34
C PRO A 635 -18.94 1.33 -41.32
N LEU A 636 -17.73 1.24 -40.79
CA LEU A 636 -16.52 0.93 -41.56
C LEU A 636 -16.67 -0.42 -42.30
N THR A 637 -17.13 -1.44 -41.58
CA THR A 637 -17.38 -2.80 -42.06
C THR A 637 -18.84 -3.20 -41.83
N THR A 638 -19.39 -4.02 -42.72
CA THR A 638 -20.79 -4.51 -42.64
C THR A 638 -20.90 -6.03 -42.61
N ASN A 639 -19.92 -6.74 -43.18
CA ASN A 639 -19.77 -8.18 -43.00
C ASN A 639 -18.84 -8.40 -41.82
N HIS A 640 -19.40 -8.43 -40.62
CA HIS A 640 -18.66 -8.34 -39.37
C HIS A 640 -19.33 -9.18 -38.28
N ALA A 641 -18.53 -9.88 -37.49
CA ALA A 641 -18.99 -10.63 -36.32
C ALA A 641 -17.86 -10.75 -35.28
N TRP A 642 -18.24 -11.15 -34.07
CA TRP A 642 -17.30 -11.33 -32.97
C TRP A 642 -16.17 -12.31 -33.33
N GLY A 643 -14.93 -11.83 -33.25
CA GLY A 643 -13.73 -12.61 -33.60
C GLY A 643 -13.61 -13.02 -35.08
N SER A 644 -14.40 -12.43 -35.97
CA SER A 644 -14.33 -12.69 -37.41
C SER A 644 -13.10 -12.06 -38.07
N HIS A 645 -12.60 -12.71 -39.12
CA HIS A 645 -11.48 -12.23 -39.92
C HIS A 645 -11.87 -12.23 -41.40
N THR A 646 -12.90 -11.46 -41.74
CA THR A 646 -13.38 -11.36 -43.11
C THR A 646 -12.41 -10.56 -43.98
N PRO A 647 -12.51 -10.59 -45.31
CA PRO A 647 -11.72 -9.71 -46.16
C PRO A 647 -11.92 -8.21 -45.86
N GLN A 648 -13.09 -7.80 -45.34
CA GLN A 648 -13.31 -6.42 -44.90
C GLN A 648 -12.52 -6.11 -43.61
N ASP A 649 -12.52 -7.03 -42.64
CA ASP A 649 -11.74 -6.88 -41.40
C ASP A 649 -10.24 -6.90 -41.68
N TRP A 650 -9.78 -7.78 -42.59
CA TRP A 650 -8.38 -7.86 -42.99
C TRP A 650 -7.86 -6.53 -43.55
N LEU A 651 -8.66 -5.82 -44.35
CA LEU A 651 -8.30 -4.49 -44.86
C LEU A 651 -8.20 -3.44 -43.75
N CYS A 652 -8.99 -3.58 -42.69
CA CYS A 652 -8.97 -2.68 -41.53
C CYS A 652 -7.78 -2.92 -40.60
N LEU A 653 -7.08 -4.06 -40.70
CA LEU A 653 -5.92 -4.34 -39.83
C LEU A 653 -4.83 -3.27 -39.91
N SER A 654 -4.68 -2.60 -41.05
CA SER A 654 -3.70 -1.53 -41.22
C SER A 654 -3.93 -0.37 -40.26
N ILE A 655 -5.16 0.13 -40.16
CA ILE A 655 -5.51 1.20 -39.20
C ILE A 655 -5.53 0.69 -37.76
N LEU A 656 -6.00 -0.54 -37.51
CA LEU A 656 -6.02 -1.13 -36.16
C LEU A 656 -4.59 -1.35 -35.62
N ALA A 657 -3.67 -1.79 -36.47
CA ALA A 657 -2.26 -1.91 -36.15
C ALA A 657 -1.64 -0.53 -35.91
N GLU A 658 -1.96 0.47 -36.73
CA GLU A 658 -1.44 1.83 -36.53
C GLU A 658 -1.94 2.48 -35.23
N ILE A 659 -3.19 2.23 -34.82
CA ILE A 659 -3.70 2.61 -33.50
C ILE A 659 -2.86 1.93 -32.41
N THR A 660 -2.64 0.63 -32.54
CA THR A 660 -1.88 -0.18 -31.56
C THR A 660 -0.42 0.29 -31.44
N ASP A 661 0.24 0.54 -32.58
CA ASP A 661 1.60 1.07 -32.63
C ASP A 661 1.66 2.48 -32.03
N SER A 662 0.70 3.35 -32.36
CA SER A 662 0.62 4.70 -31.80
C SER A 662 0.40 4.72 -30.29
N LEU A 663 -0.38 3.77 -29.76
CA LEU A 663 -0.55 3.58 -28.31
C LEU A 663 0.74 3.07 -27.67
N SER A 664 1.42 2.12 -28.31
CA SER A 664 2.69 1.58 -27.84
C SER A 664 3.79 2.65 -27.79
N ASP A 665 3.87 3.50 -28.82
CA ASP A 665 4.83 4.61 -28.91
C ASP A 665 4.70 5.63 -27.76
N ILE A 666 3.48 5.78 -27.21
CA ILE A 666 3.24 6.65 -26.05
C ILE A 666 3.27 5.88 -24.72
N GLY A 667 3.62 4.59 -24.74
CA GLY A 667 3.79 3.72 -23.58
C GLY A 667 2.49 3.08 -23.06
N ILE A 668 1.45 2.96 -23.89
CA ILE A 668 0.19 2.28 -23.56
C ILE A 668 0.17 0.92 -24.28
N GLU A 669 0.21 -0.15 -23.50
CA GLU A 669 0.21 -1.52 -24.02
C GLU A 669 -1.21 -2.00 -24.31
N VAL A 670 -1.43 -2.46 -25.54
CA VAL A 670 -2.63 -3.19 -25.97
C VAL A 670 -2.29 -4.68 -25.99
N GLN A 671 -2.99 -5.49 -25.20
CA GLN A 671 -2.75 -6.92 -25.09
C GLN A 671 -3.37 -7.70 -26.25
N GLN A 672 -4.54 -7.26 -26.70
CA GLN A 672 -5.26 -7.82 -27.83
C GLN A 672 -6.18 -6.76 -28.46
N PHE A 673 -6.46 -6.94 -29.75
CA PHE A 673 -7.57 -6.27 -30.41
C PHE A 673 -8.29 -7.25 -31.33
N HIS A 674 -9.60 -7.11 -31.48
CA HIS A 674 -10.40 -7.97 -32.35
C HIS A 674 -11.70 -7.28 -32.80
N SER A 675 -12.35 -7.88 -33.79
CA SER A 675 -13.71 -7.49 -34.18
C SER A 675 -14.71 -7.85 -33.09
N GLU A 676 -15.71 -7.01 -32.91
CA GLU A 676 -16.81 -7.23 -31.97
C GLU A 676 -18.11 -7.62 -32.70
N SER A 677 -19.20 -7.74 -31.96
CA SER A 677 -20.47 -8.24 -32.51
C SER A 677 -21.21 -7.25 -33.42
N GLY A 678 -20.93 -5.94 -33.30
CA GLY A 678 -21.58 -4.88 -34.07
C GLY A 678 -20.84 -4.48 -35.36
N PRO A 679 -21.53 -4.07 -36.44
CA PRO A 679 -20.87 -3.60 -37.66
C PRO A 679 -19.88 -2.45 -37.41
N GLY A 680 -18.64 -2.60 -37.87
CA GLY A 680 -17.58 -1.59 -37.67
C GLY A 680 -17.07 -1.50 -36.23
N GLN A 681 -17.46 -2.42 -35.34
CA GLN A 681 -17.09 -2.42 -33.93
C GLN A 681 -15.80 -3.21 -33.69
N TYR A 682 -14.88 -2.65 -32.92
CA TYR A 682 -13.66 -3.33 -32.51
C TYR A 682 -13.42 -3.13 -31.03
N GLU A 683 -12.69 -4.05 -30.42
CA GLU A 683 -12.27 -3.95 -29.03
C GLU A 683 -10.74 -3.84 -28.97
N PHE A 684 -10.24 -2.96 -28.11
CA PHE A 684 -8.84 -2.89 -27.70
C PHE A 684 -8.75 -3.15 -26.20
N VAL A 685 -8.01 -4.20 -25.81
CA VAL A 685 -7.84 -4.57 -24.40
C VAL A 685 -6.53 -4.02 -23.87
N LEU A 686 -6.64 -3.10 -22.92
CA LEU A 686 -5.48 -2.48 -22.29
C LEU A 686 -4.93 -3.36 -21.16
N ALA A 687 -3.61 -3.34 -20.98
CA ALA A 687 -2.97 -4.03 -19.87
C ALA A 687 -3.44 -3.47 -18.50
N PRO A 688 -3.65 -4.32 -17.48
CA PRO A 688 -4.11 -3.88 -16.17
C PRO A 688 -3.04 -3.07 -15.42
N GLN A 689 -3.44 -1.93 -14.86
CA GLN A 689 -2.57 -0.99 -14.13
C GLN A 689 -3.19 -0.59 -12.77
N PRO A 690 -2.43 0.04 -11.85
CA PRO A 690 -3.03 0.70 -10.68
C PRO A 690 -4.16 1.63 -11.12
N ALA A 691 -5.32 1.60 -10.45
CA ALA A 691 -6.58 2.15 -10.98
C ALA A 691 -6.51 3.59 -11.47
N LEU A 692 -5.85 4.50 -10.74
CA LEU A 692 -5.70 5.89 -11.18
C LEU A 692 -4.95 5.98 -12.53
N ARG A 693 -3.84 5.24 -12.67
CA ARG A 693 -3.06 5.16 -13.92
C ARG A 693 -3.82 4.45 -15.03
N ALA A 694 -4.64 3.45 -14.70
CA ALA A 694 -5.47 2.77 -15.67
C ALA A 694 -6.51 3.72 -16.29
N VAL A 695 -7.14 4.59 -15.49
CA VAL A 695 -8.07 5.61 -15.99
C VAL A 695 -7.33 6.67 -16.82
N ASP A 696 -6.16 7.13 -16.34
CA ASP A 696 -5.31 8.06 -17.08
C ASP A 696 -4.95 7.51 -18.48
N ALA A 697 -4.49 6.25 -18.54
CA ALA A 697 -4.17 5.56 -19.77
C ALA A 697 -5.40 5.35 -20.67
N LEU A 698 -6.56 5.03 -20.10
CA LEU A 698 -7.81 4.91 -20.86
C LEU A 698 -8.18 6.21 -21.57
N ILE A 699 -8.08 7.35 -20.89
CA ILE A 699 -8.41 8.67 -21.46
C ILE A 699 -7.46 8.98 -22.62
N GLN A 700 -6.16 8.80 -22.41
CA GLN A 700 -5.15 9.01 -23.44
C GLN A 700 -5.34 8.03 -24.62
N ALA A 701 -5.72 6.77 -24.34
CA ALA A 701 -5.95 5.77 -25.37
C ALA A 701 -7.17 6.11 -26.25
N ARG A 702 -8.29 6.52 -25.63
CA ARG A 702 -9.50 6.97 -26.37
C ARG A 702 -9.20 8.17 -27.25
N GLN A 703 -8.36 9.10 -26.78
CA GLN A 703 -7.90 10.24 -27.57
C GLN A 703 -7.11 9.77 -28.80
N VAL A 704 -6.13 8.88 -28.62
CA VAL A 704 -5.32 8.34 -29.74
C VAL A 704 -6.18 7.59 -30.75
N VAL A 705 -7.08 6.71 -30.29
CA VAL A 705 -8.02 5.96 -31.16
C VAL A 705 -8.82 6.94 -32.03
N SER A 706 -9.35 8.00 -31.43
CA SER A 706 -10.15 9.01 -32.12
C SER A 706 -9.32 9.84 -33.11
N GLN A 707 -8.13 10.27 -32.72
CA GLN A 707 -7.23 11.05 -33.56
C GLN A 707 -6.74 10.26 -34.78
N ILE A 708 -6.33 9.00 -34.57
CA ILE A 708 -5.89 8.12 -35.65
C ILE A 708 -7.05 7.82 -36.60
N ALA A 709 -8.26 7.55 -36.10
CA ALA A 709 -9.44 7.40 -36.94
C ALA A 709 -9.69 8.63 -37.81
N ALA A 710 -9.62 9.84 -37.23
CA ALA A 710 -9.82 11.09 -37.95
C ALA A 710 -8.79 11.30 -39.07
N LEU A 711 -7.54 10.89 -38.88
CA LEU A 711 -6.50 10.94 -39.93
C LEU A 711 -6.79 10.03 -41.13
N HIS A 712 -7.68 9.05 -40.95
CA HIS A 712 -8.14 8.13 -42.01
C HIS A 712 -9.53 8.48 -42.56
N ASP A 713 -10.01 9.72 -42.34
CA ASP A 713 -11.38 10.15 -42.70
C ASP A 713 -12.47 9.26 -42.07
N LEU A 714 -12.16 8.68 -40.91
CA LEU A 714 -13.10 7.88 -40.11
C LEU A 714 -13.45 8.62 -38.83
N ARG A 715 -14.56 8.21 -38.24
CA ARG A 715 -15.02 8.64 -36.94
C ARG A 715 -15.05 7.46 -36.00
N ALA A 716 -14.23 7.49 -34.96
CA ALA A 716 -14.36 6.58 -33.83
C ALA A 716 -15.46 7.11 -32.90
N THR A 717 -16.33 6.23 -32.40
CA THR A 717 -17.32 6.58 -31.38
C THR A 717 -17.44 5.48 -30.33
N LEU A 718 -17.56 5.92 -29.09
CA LEU A 718 -17.81 5.11 -27.90
C LEU A 718 -19.30 5.11 -27.50
N HIS A 719 -20.16 5.72 -28.33
CA HIS A 719 -21.60 5.79 -28.11
C HIS A 719 -22.23 4.40 -27.96
N PRO A 720 -22.97 4.09 -26.88
CA PRO A 720 -23.47 2.75 -26.57
C PRO A 720 -24.28 2.08 -27.69
N LYS A 721 -25.09 2.85 -28.44
CA LYS A 721 -25.85 2.39 -29.62
C LYS A 721 -25.72 3.34 -30.82
N PRO A 722 -24.56 3.40 -31.50
CA PRO A 722 -24.30 4.40 -32.54
C PRO A 722 -25.12 4.15 -33.82
N LEU A 723 -25.52 2.90 -34.05
CA LEU A 723 -26.32 2.44 -35.21
C LEU A 723 -27.76 2.05 -34.81
N GLY A 724 -28.28 2.64 -33.72
CA GLY A 724 -29.59 2.29 -33.16
C GLY A 724 -29.62 0.85 -32.62
N ASP A 725 -30.71 0.12 -32.86
CA ASP A 725 -30.87 -1.27 -32.39
C ASP A 725 -30.03 -2.31 -33.14
N THR A 726 -29.19 -1.89 -34.10
CA THR A 726 -28.32 -2.80 -34.86
C THR A 726 -27.10 -3.19 -34.02
N GLY A 727 -26.98 -4.48 -33.68
CA GLY A 727 -25.84 -5.03 -32.95
C GLY A 727 -25.91 -4.86 -31.42
N ALA A 728 -24.90 -5.39 -30.72
CA ALA A 728 -24.84 -5.38 -29.26
C ALA A 728 -24.57 -3.98 -28.68
N GLY A 729 -23.86 -3.11 -29.42
CA GLY A 729 -23.49 -1.77 -28.96
C GLY A 729 -22.15 -1.75 -28.24
N THR A 730 -21.62 -0.57 -27.91
CA THR A 730 -20.29 -0.39 -27.31
C THR A 730 -20.34 -0.26 -25.79
N ALA A 731 -19.42 -0.91 -25.11
CA ALA A 731 -19.22 -0.85 -23.68
C ALA A 731 -17.87 -0.25 -23.29
N ALA A 732 -17.67 -0.11 -21.99
CA ALA A 732 -16.36 0.15 -21.40
C ALA A 732 -16.16 -0.78 -20.20
N HIS A 733 -16.12 -2.10 -20.40
CA HIS A 733 -16.01 -3.03 -19.27
C HIS A 733 -14.71 -2.76 -18.51
N VAL A 734 -14.81 -2.78 -17.18
CA VAL A 734 -13.64 -2.67 -16.31
C VAL A 734 -13.46 -3.96 -15.54
N HIS A 735 -12.25 -4.52 -15.64
CA HIS A 735 -11.79 -5.64 -14.84
C HIS A 735 -11.09 -5.09 -13.60
N ILE A 736 -11.65 -5.34 -12.42
CA ILE A 736 -11.11 -4.98 -11.12
C ILE A 736 -10.52 -6.24 -10.50
N SER A 737 -9.19 -6.26 -10.37
CA SER A 737 -8.45 -7.30 -9.67
C SER A 737 -8.08 -6.78 -8.28
N LEU A 738 -8.66 -7.37 -7.25
CA LEU A 738 -8.34 -7.10 -5.84
C LEU A 738 -7.09 -7.92 -5.45
N ASP A 739 -6.08 -7.26 -4.88
CA ASP A 739 -4.84 -7.90 -4.48
C ASP A 739 -5.03 -8.78 -3.22
N ASP A 740 -4.36 -9.93 -3.20
CA ASP A 740 -4.29 -10.95 -2.13
C ASP A 740 -5.34 -12.09 -2.19
N ALA A 741 -4.89 -13.26 -2.66
CA ALA A 741 -5.72 -14.48 -2.74
C ALA A 741 -6.19 -15.01 -1.37
N HIS A 742 -5.69 -14.48 -0.25
CA HIS A 742 -6.07 -14.90 1.09
C HIS A 742 -7.18 -14.03 1.73
N LYS A 743 -7.69 -13.02 1.02
CA LYS A 743 -8.72 -12.06 1.48
C LYS A 743 -10.11 -12.30 0.88
N ASP A 744 -10.48 -13.56 0.65
CA ASP A 744 -11.77 -13.93 0.04
C ASP A 744 -12.98 -13.33 0.78
N LYS A 745 -12.89 -13.17 2.11
CA LYS A 745 -13.95 -12.60 2.94
C LYS A 745 -14.11 -11.10 2.71
N GLU A 746 -13.02 -10.36 2.72
CA GLU A 746 -13.00 -8.93 2.45
C GLU A 746 -13.43 -8.63 1.00
N HIS A 747 -12.99 -9.46 0.05
CA HIS A 747 -13.43 -9.37 -1.35
C HIS A 747 -14.94 -9.58 -1.47
N ALA A 748 -15.50 -10.54 -0.71
CA ALA A 748 -16.94 -10.75 -0.67
C ALA A 748 -17.69 -9.52 -0.15
N PHE A 749 -17.24 -8.92 0.96
CA PHE A 749 -17.85 -7.70 1.50
C PHE A 749 -17.73 -6.49 0.57
N PHE A 750 -16.58 -6.32 -0.09
CA PHE A 750 -16.42 -5.28 -1.09
C PHE A 750 -17.46 -5.43 -2.21
N VAL A 751 -17.60 -6.63 -2.75
CA VAL A 751 -18.56 -6.90 -3.84
C VAL A 751 -20.00 -6.78 -3.37
N GLU A 752 -20.32 -7.17 -2.14
CA GLU A 752 -21.63 -6.99 -1.52
C GLU A 752 -22.00 -5.50 -1.42
N GLY A 753 -21.05 -4.65 -1.02
CA GLY A 753 -21.24 -3.19 -1.01
C GLY A 753 -21.52 -2.65 -2.41
N VAL A 754 -20.72 -3.05 -3.41
CA VAL A 754 -20.95 -2.67 -4.81
C VAL A 754 -22.33 -3.13 -5.31
N LEU A 755 -22.77 -4.35 -4.99
CA LEU A 755 -24.10 -4.85 -5.36
C LEU A 755 -25.23 -4.06 -4.69
N SER A 756 -25.07 -3.71 -3.42
CA SER A 756 -26.08 -3.00 -2.63
C SER A 756 -26.38 -1.61 -3.20
N HIS A 757 -25.33 -0.91 -3.64
CA HIS A 757 -25.42 0.43 -4.20
C HIS A 757 -25.51 0.45 -5.73
N LEU A 758 -25.52 -0.71 -6.40
CA LEU A 758 -25.42 -0.81 -7.86
C LEU A 758 -26.44 0.03 -8.64
N PRO A 759 -27.72 0.15 -8.21
CA PRO A 759 -28.66 1.06 -8.86
C PRO A 759 -28.23 2.53 -8.84
N ALA A 760 -27.66 3.01 -7.72
CA ALA A 760 -27.15 4.38 -7.62
C ALA A 760 -25.87 4.57 -8.45
N LEU A 761 -25.00 3.54 -8.50
CA LEU A 761 -23.78 3.57 -9.30
C LEU A 761 -24.05 3.76 -10.81
N CYS A 762 -25.20 3.28 -11.31
CA CYS A 762 -25.62 3.45 -12.69
C CYS A 762 -25.68 4.92 -13.14
N ALA A 763 -25.92 5.86 -12.23
CA ALA A 763 -25.90 7.30 -12.55
C ALA A 763 -24.50 7.79 -12.99
N PHE A 764 -23.43 7.13 -12.53
CA PHE A 764 -22.05 7.43 -12.91
C PHE A 764 -21.53 6.53 -14.03
N THR A 765 -21.98 5.27 -14.08
CA THR A 765 -21.46 4.26 -15.02
C THR A 765 -22.21 4.23 -16.36
N MET A 766 -23.46 4.68 -16.38
CA MET A 766 -24.36 4.77 -17.54
C MET A 766 -25.03 6.15 -17.52
N PRO A 767 -24.27 7.22 -17.82
CA PRO A 767 -24.62 8.57 -17.40
C PRO A 767 -25.54 9.32 -18.38
N GLU A 768 -25.96 8.68 -19.48
CA GLU A 768 -26.85 9.28 -20.50
C GLU A 768 -28.13 8.47 -20.71
N THR A 769 -29.18 9.10 -21.23
CA THR A 769 -30.41 8.40 -21.64
C THR A 769 -30.12 7.28 -22.64
N ASP A 770 -29.21 7.52 -23.60
CA ASP A 770 -28.81 6.55 -24.61
C ASP A 770 -28.00 5.36 -24.04
N SER A 771 -27.42 5.48 -22.84
CA SER A 771 -26.76 4.36 -22.13
C SER A 771 -27.72 3.20 -21.85
N TYR A 772 -28.95 3.51 -21.44
CA TYR A 772 -29.94 2.51 -21.02
C TYR A 772 -30.57 1.76 -22.21
N ALA A 773 -30.32 2.22 -23.45
CA ALA A 773 -30.69 1.47 -24.64
C ALA A 773 -29.75 0.28 -24.91
N ARG A 774 -28.56 0.25 -24.28
CA ARG A 774 -27.59 -0.83 -24.43
C ARG A 774 -27.88 -2.02 -23.54
N VAL A 775 -28.09 -1.79 -22.25
CA VAL A 775 -28.21 -2.88 -21.25
C VAL A 775 -29.60 -3.51 -21.33
N LYS A 776 -29.68 -4.67 -22.00
CA LYS A 776 -30.90 -5.47 -22.16
C LYS A 776 -30.61 -6.93 -21.82
N ASP A 777 -31.66 -7.65 -21.42
CA ASP A 777 -31.58 -9.09 -21.17
C ASP A 777 -31.34 -9.86 -22.48
N ASP A 778 -30.67 -11.01 -22.38
CA ASP A 778 -30.49 -12.01 -23.44
C ASP A 778 -29.60 -11.58 -24.63
N ILE A 779 -28.87 -10.47 -24.48
CA ILE A 779 -27.95 -9.95 -25.50
C ILE A 779 -26.51 -9.75 -24.98
N TRP A 780 -26.17 -10.36 -23.84
CA TRP A 780 -24.82 -10.43 -23.29
C TRP A 780 -24.27 -9.06 -22.86
N THR A 781 -25.13 -8.10 -22.53
CA THR A 781 -24.75 -6.74 -22.14
C THR A 781 -24.66 -6.51 -20.63
N GLY A 782 -24.75 -7.60 -19.83
CA GLY A 782 -24.74 -7.55 -18.37
C GLY A 782 -26.12 -7.71 -17.71
N GLY A 783 -27.20 -7.82 -18.49
CA GLY A 783 -28.56 -8.04 -17.98
C GLY A 783 -29.13 -6.86 -17.19
N THR A 784 -30.41 -6.96 -16.79
CA THR A 784 -31.16 -5.86 -16.16
C THR A 784 -31.44 -6.07 -14.66
N TRP A 785 -30.75 -7.00 -14.01
CA TRP A 785 -30.96 -7.37 -12.61
C TRP A 785 -29.73 -7.09 -11.75
N VAL A 786 -29.92 -6.63 -10.52
CA VAL A 786 -28.81 -6.51 -9.55
C VAL A 786 -28.42 -7.91 -9.11
N ALA A 787 -27.34 -8.41 -9.70
CA ALA A 787 -26.88 -9.77 -9.53
C ALA A 787 -25.39 -9.89 -9.85
N TRP A 788 -24.79 -10.98 -9.41
CA TRP A 788 -23.47 -11.39 -9.83
C TRP A 788 -23.44 -12.85 -10.24
N GLY A 789 -22.51 -13.22 -11.11
CA GLY A 789 -22.34 -14.61 -11.52
C GLY A 789 -20.93 -14.93 -11.99
N THR A 790 -20.45 -16.12 -11.68
CA THR A 790 -19.14 -16.59 -12.12
C THR A 790 -19.17 -16.95 -13.59
N GLN A 791 -18.36 -16.26 -14.40
CA GLN A 791 -18.32 -16.37 -15.85
C GLN A 791 -19.67 -16.09 -16.54
N ASN A 792 -20.62 -15.47 -15.83
CA ASN A 792 -21.93 -15.12 -16.35
C ASN A 792 -21.89 -13.72 -16.97
N ARG A 793 -22.14 -13.63 -18.29
CA ARG A 793 -22.14 -12.35 -19.03
C ARG A 793 -23.49 -11.63 -19.02
N GLU A 794 -24.51 -12.23 -18.41
CA GLU A 794 -25.86 -11.69 -18.21
C GLU A 794 -26.08 -11.14 -16.79
N THR A 795 -24.99 -10.93 -16.04
CA THR A 795 -25.01 -10.26 -14.73
C THR A 795 -24.11 -9.03 -14.76
N PRO A 796 -24.48 -7.91 -14.10
CA PRO A 796 -23.73 -6.67 -14.17
C PRO A 796 -22.35 -6.76 -13.50
N LEU A 797 -22.20 -7.62 -12.49
CA LEU A 797 -20.91 -8.00 -11.91
C LEU A 797 -20.58 -9.45 -12.27
N ARG A 798 -19.55 -9.65 -13.10
CA ARG A 798 -19.10 -10.99 -13.49
C ARG A 798 -17.83 -11.35 -12.70
N LYS A 799 -17.86 -12.46 -11.97
CA LYS A 799 -16.63 -13.02 -11.40
C LYS A 799 -15.88 -13.76 -12.50
N VAL A 800 -14.72 -13.24 -12.91
CA VAL A 800 -13.86 -13.88 -13.91
C VAL A 800 -13.11 -15.04 -13.24
N GLU A 801 -12.47 -14.76 -12.13
CA GLU A 801 -11.75 -15.70 -11.28
C GLU A 801 -11.74 -15.18 -9.84
N ALA A 802 -11.07 -15.89 -8.92
CA ALA A 802 -10.94 -15.40 -7.55
C ALA A 802 -10.25 -14.02 -7.52
N GLY A 803 -10.84 -13.05 -6.80
CA GLY A 803 -10.32 -11.68 -6.72
C GLY A 803 -10.48 -10.82 -7.98
N ARG A 804 -10.88 -11.38 -9.13
CA ARG A 804 -11.04 -10.64 -10.39
C ARG A 804 -12.50 -10.56 -10.82
N TRP A 805 -13.01 -9.34 -10.83
CA TRP A 805 -14.39 -9.01 -11.15
C TRP A 805 -14.46 -8.10 -12.36
N GLU A 806 -15.49 -8.25 -13.18
CA GLU A 806 -15.76 -7.40 -14.32
C GLU A 806 -17.08 -6.67 -14.09
N VAL A 807 -17.07 -5.34 -14.23
CA VAL A 807 -18.26 -4.49 -14.19
C VAL A 807 -18.73 -4.24 -15.64
N ARG A 808 -19.90 -4.77 -15.98
CA ARG A 808 -20.46 -4.74 -17.37
C ARG A 808 -21.48 -3.63 -17.61
N CYS A 809 -22.06 -3.10 -16.54
CA CYS A 809 -23.00 -1.97 -16.56
C CYS A 809 -22.26 -0.62 -16.63
N LEU A 810 -21.32 -0.52 -17.58
CA LEU A 810 -20.41 0.61 -17.75
C LEU A 810 -20.20 0.87 -19.25
N ASP A 811 -20.27 2.15 -19.67
CA ASP A 811 -20.15 2.52 -21.08
C ASP A 811 -19.20 3.71 -21.36
N GLY A 812 -19.07 4.04 -22.64
CA GLY A 812 -18.14 5.04 -23.14
C GLY A 812 -18.37 6.47 -22.66
N PHE A 813 -19.59 6.82 -22.24
CA PHE A 813 -19.94 8.19 -21.82
C PHE A 813 -19.51 8.51 -20.40
N ALA A 814 -19.30 7.50 -19.56
CA ALA A 814 -18.97 7.69 -18.16
C ALA A 814 -17.63 8.43 -17.94
N ASN A 815 -17.65 9.38 -17.00
CA ASN A 815 -16.42 9.92 -16.43
C ASN A 815 -15.83 8.83 -15.53
N MET A 816 -14.77 8.17 -16.01
CA MET A 816 -14.23 6.97 -15.35
C MET A 816 -13.62 7.24 -13.99
N TYR A 817 -13.23 8.48 -13.68
CA TYR A 817 -12.82 8.83 -12.33
C TYR A 817 -14.02 8.81 -11.36
N PHE A 818 -15.18 9.32 -11.77
CA PHE A 818 -16.40 9.24 -10.96
C PHE A 818 -16.96 7.83 -10.89
N ALA A 819 -17.01 7.12 -12.02
CA ALA A 819 -17.51 5.75 -12.06
C ALA A 819 -16.71 4.83 -11.12
N LEU A 820 -15.38 4.79 -11.26
CA LEU A 820 -14.55 4.02 -10.34
C LEU A 820 -14.57 4.58 -8.94
N GLY A 821 -14.55 5.91 -8.77
CA GLY A 821 -14.61 6.54 -7.44
C GLY A 821 -15.84 6.06 -6.65
N ALA A 822 -17.02 6.09 -7.26
CA ALA A 822 -18.25 5.63 -6.66
C ALA A 822 -18.27 4.10 -6.42
N ILE A 823 -17.78 3.30 -7.36
CA ILE A 823 -17.65 1.83 -7.19
C ILE A 823 -16.75 1.51 -5.99
N MET A 824 -15.60 2.17 -5.88
CA MET A 824 -14.68 1.96 -4.77
C MET A 824 -15.30 2.41 -3.44
N THR A 825 -16.01 3.55 -3.40
CA THR A 825 -16.73 4.02 -2.21
C THR A 825 -17.80 3.02 -1.77
N ALA A 826 -18.60 2.49 -2.70
CA ALA A 826 -19.59 1.45 -2.41
C ALA A 826 -18.94 0.17 -1.85
N GLY A 827 -17.79 -0.23 -2.40
CA GLY A 827 -17.04 -1.36 -1.88
C GLY A 827 -16.49 -1.12 -0.46
N ILE A 828 -16.02 0.09 -0.15
CA ILE A 828 -15.62 0.49 1.20
C ILE A 828 -16.80 0.41 2.18
N LEU A 829 -18.00 0.84 1.77
CA LEU A 829 -19.20 0.73 2.61
C LEU A 829 -19.50 -0.73 2.99
N GLY A 830 -19.41 -1.65 2.02
CA GLY A 830 -19.50 -3.08 2.29
C GLY A 830 -18.45 -3.58 3.29
N LEU A 831 -17.19 -3.14 3.15
CA LEU A 831 -16.10 -3.47 4.07
C LEU A 831 -16.30 -2.89 5.50
N ARG A 832 -16.97 -1.74 5.63
CA ARG A 832 -17.26 -1.10 6.92
C ARG A 832 -18.40 -1.80 7.65
N SER A 833 -19.48 -2.14 6.94
CA SER A 833 -20.65 -2.85 7.49
C SER A 833 -20.29 -4.23 8.07
N ALA A 834 -19.30 -4.90 7.50
CA ALA A 834 -18.75 -6.17 7.98
C ALA A 834 -18.15 -6.15 9.40
N ARG A 835 -17.69 -5.00 9.89
CA ARG A 835 -16.93 -4.88 11.15
C ARG A 835 -17.81 -4.63 12.39
N GLY A 836 -19.13 -4.65 12.25
CA GLY A 836 -20.08 -4.52 13.36
C GLY A 836 -20.08 -3.12 13.97
N GLY A 837 -20.65 -2.14 13.28
CA GLY A 837 -20.78 -0.79 13.79
C GLY A 837 -21.90 -0.02 13.13
N VAL A 838 -22.85 0.42 13.96
CA VAL A 838 -23.78 1.52 13.69
C VAL A 838 -23.03 2.67 12.99
N SER A 839 -23.64 3.23 11.95
CA SER A 839 -23.19 4.43 11.25
C SER A 839 -22.69 5.50 12.24
N SER A 840 -21.38 5.70 12.27
CA SER A 840 -20.81 6.93 12.81
C SER A 840 -20.74 7.92 11.66
N PRO A 841 -21.36 9.10 11.76
CA PRO A 841 -21.28 10.09 10.69
C PRO A 841 -19.82 10.57 10.50
N PRO A 842 -19.46 11.08 9.32
CA PRO A 842 -18.12 11.58 9.07
C PRO A 842 -17.77 12.74 10.03
N PRO A 843 -16.48 12.96 10.34
CA PRO A 843 -16.05 14.06 11.19
C PRO A 843 -16.53 15.39 10.60
N ALA A 844 -17.32 16.13 11.38
CA ALA A 844 -17.77 17.46 11.00
C ALA A 844 -16.56 18.38 10.80
N VAL A 845 -16.45 18.95 9.60
CA VAL A 845 -15.60 20.13 9.34
C VAL A 845 -16.10 21.24 10.26
N ILE A 846 -15.29 21.62 11.25
CA ILE A 846 -15.56 22.70 12.19
C ILE A 846 -15.56 24.02 11.41
N PRO A 847 -16.68 24.76 11.30
CA PRO A 847 -16.64 26.15 10.84
C PRO A 847 -16.16 27.06 11.99
N PRO A 848 -15.55 28.22 11.68
CA PRO A 848 -15.04 29.13 12.71
C PRO A 848 -16.16 29.66 13.61
N PRO A 849 -15.87 29.99 14.89
CA PRO A 849 -16.91 30.20 15.89
C PRO A 849 -17.66 31.52 15.67
N THR A 850 -18.96 31.43 15.37
CA THR A 850 -19.91 32.52 15.57
C THR A 850 -20.41 32.55 17.01
N ILE A 851 -20.24 33.70 17.67
CA ILE A 851 -20.74 33.99 19.02
C ILE A 851 -22.27 34.12 18.99
N ALA A 852 -22.99 33.29 19.74
CA ALA A 852 -24.38 33.53 20.12
C ALA A 852 -24.79 32.82 21.45
N SER A 853 -25.72 33.47 22.15
CA SER A 853 -26.12 33.45 23.57
C SER A 853 -26.63 32.12 24.19
N PRO A 854 -26.70 32.01 25.55
CA PRO A 854 -27.02 30.76 26.24
C PRO A 854 -28.54 30.43 26.28
N PRO A 855 -28.92 29.14 26.37
CA PRO A 855 -30.32 28.72 26.49
C PRO A 855 -30.82 28.67 27.95
N PRO A 856 -32.14 28.77 28.18
CA PRO A 856 -32.74 28.78 29.51
C PRO A 856 -32.90 27.38 30.12
N ALA A 857 -32.94 27.35 31.45
CA ALA A 857 -32.98 26.17 32.29
C ALA A 857 -34.37 25.50 32.39
N GLY A 858 -34.36 24.16 32.46
CA GLY A 858 -35.37 23.38 33.18
C GLY A 858 -36.03 22.27 32.37
N TYR A 859 -35.71 21.00 32.67
CA TYR A 859 -36.68 19.90 32.88
C TYR A 859 -36.00 18.74 33.65
N PRO A 860 -36.73 17.99 34.51
CA PRO A 860 -36.16 17.16 35.57
C PRO A 860 -35.91 15.70 35.19
N LEU A 861 -34.92 15.09 35.85
CA LEU A 861 -34.59 13.66 35.82
C LEU A 861 -35.60 12.82 36.62
N PRO A 862 -35.94 11.59 36.17
CA PRO A 862 -36.76 10.66 36.96
C PRO A 862 -35.93 9.86 37.99
N PRO A 863 -36.54 9.38 39.11
CA PRO A 863 -35.86 8.82 40.27
C PRO A 863 -35.57 7.30 40.16
N PRO A 864 -34.73 6.74 41.06
CA PRO A 864 -34.25 5.36 40.97
C PRO A 864 -35.20 4.38 41.67
N SER A 865 -35.43 3.19 41.09
CA SER A 865 -36.10 2.08 41.78
C SER A 865 -35.26 0.80 41.77
N ALA A 866 -35.20 0.19 42.95
CA ALA A 866 -34.38 -0.96 43.31
C ALA A 866 -34.93 -2.33 42.84
N ARG A 867 -34.03 -3.32 42.92
CA ARG A 867 -34.13 -4.73 42.54
C ARG A 867 -35.30 -5.52 43.14
N SER A 868 -35.80 -6.50 42.39
CA SER A 868 -36.21 -7.82 42.92
C SER A 868 -36.20 -8.88 41.80
N ALA A 869 -35.73 -10.07 42.14
CA ALA A 869 -35.53 -11.23 41.26
C ALA A 869 -36.78 -12.14 41.19
N SER A 870 -37.04 -12.72 40.01
CA SER A 870 -37.59 -14.08 39.74
C SER A 870 -37.83 -14.27 38.22
N PRO A 871 -37.56 -15.44 37.60
CA PRO A 871 -37.67 -15.64 36.15
C PRO A 871 -39.05 -16.21 35.72
N PRO A 872 -39.63 -15.76 34.58
CA PRO A 872 -40.71 -16.46 33.88
C PRO A 872 -40.23 -17.02 32.50
N PRO A 873 -41.02 -17.86 31.81
CA PRO A 873 -40.57 -19.15 31.29
C PRO A 873 -40.08 -19.14 29.83
N ARG A 874 -39.37 -20.21 29.46
CA ARG A 874 -38.96 -20.52 28.08
C ARG A 874 -40.17 -20.61 27.15
N ILE A 875 -40.27 -19.67 26.22
CA ILE A 875 -41.09 -19.78 25.01
C ILE A 875 -40.22 -20.45 23.95
N ALA A 876 -40.74 -21.52 23.34
CA ALA A 876 -40.09 -22.25 22.26
C ALA A 876 -39.91 -21.34 21.03
N THR A 877 -38.67 -21.17 20.59
CA THR A 877 -38.33 -20.59 19.30
C THR A 877 -38.57 -21.63 18.20
N PRO A 878 -39.20 -21.28 17.06
CA PRO A 878 -39.22 -22.16 15.90
C PRO A 878 -37.79 -22.39 15.40
N ASP A 879 -37.47 -23.63 15.04
CA ASP A 879 -36.21 -24.00 14.40
C ASP A 879 -36.05 -23.22 13.08
N PHE A 880 -35.20 -22.19 13.09
CA PHE A 880 -34.59 -21.69 11.88
C PHE A 880 -33.34 -22.55 11.62
N PRO A 881 -33.23 -23.19 10.44
CA PRO A 881 -32.01 -23.91 10.11
C PRO A 881 -30.85 -22.91 10.09
N SER A 882 -29.84 -23.18 10.91
CA SER A 882 -28.55 -22.50 10.90
C SER A 882 -27.86 -22.74 9.56
N THR A 883 -28.22 -21.91 8.59
CA THR A 883 -27.50 -21.80 7.32
C THR A 883 -26.29 -20.92 7.61
N PRO A 884 -25.06 -21.33 7.26
CA PRO A 884 -23.91 -20.45 7.38
C PRO A 884 -24.21 -19.17 6.57
N LEU A 885 -24.04 -17.99 7.17
CA LEU A 885 -24.16 -16.71 6.48
C LEU A 885 -23.19 -16.71 5.29
N SER A 886 -23.74 -16.96 4.11
CA SER A 886 -23.09 -16.70 2.83
C SER A 886 -22.87 -15.19 2.74
N LEU A 887 -21.61 -14.76 2.70
CA LEU A 887 -21.19 -13.35 2.68
C LEU A 887 -21.55 -12.61 1.38
N LEU A 888 -22.01 -13.34 0.36
CA LEU A 888 -22.53 -12.80 -0.89
C LEU A 888 -23.88 -13.48 -1.21
N PRO A 889 -24.78 -12.82 -1.96
CA PRO A 889 -25.91 -13.51 -2.61
C PRO A 889 -25.42 -14.72 -3.41
N GLN A 890 -26.27 -15.71 -3.64
CA GLN A 890 -25.87 -16.94 -4.31
C GLN A 890 -25.36 -16.67 -5.73
N ASP A 891 -24.27 -17.34 -6.12
CA ASP A 891 -23.67 -17.26 -7.45
C ASP A 891 -24.69 -17.64 -8.55
N VAL A 892 -25.03 -16.67 -9.40
CA VAL A 892 -26.06 -16.86 -10.43
C VAL A 892 -25.44 -17.50 -11.67
N ARG A 893 -25.63 -18.81 -11.81
CA ARG A 893 -25.09 -19.63 -12.91
C ARG A 893 -25.99 -19.72 -14.15
N VAL A 894 -27.17 -19.12 -14.08
CA VAL A 894 -28.17 -19.10 -15.16
C VAL A 894 -28.46 -17.66 -15.55
N ASN A 895 -29.20 -17.45 -16.64
CA ASN A 895 -29.60 -16.11 -17.03
C ASN A 895 -30.71 -15.59 -16.08
N PRO A 896 -30.52 -14.47 -15.35
CA PRO A 896 -31.52 -13.94 -14.41
C PRO A 896 -32.88 -13.62 -15.05
N SER A 897 -32.91 -13.26 -16.33
CA SER A 897 -34.14 -12.90 -17.06
C SER A 897 -35.11 -14.09 -17.17
N GLN A 898 -34.55 -15.30 -17.31
CA GLN A 898 -35.29 -16.56 -17.52
C GLN A 898 -35.85 -17.14 -16.23
N LEU A 899 -35.39 -16.67 -15.07
CA LEU A 899 -35.86 -17.09 -13.77
C LEU A 899 -37.25 -16.50 -13.50
N SER A 900 -38.13 -17.31 -12.92
CA SER A 900 -39.35 -16.82 -12.26
C SER A 900 -39.00 -15.93 -11.07
N GLN A 901 -39.98 -15.17 -10.57
CA GLN A 901 -39.78 -14.31 -9.41
C GLN A 901 -39.35 -15.11 -8.16
N GLU A 902 -39.93 -16.30 -7.95
CA GLU A 902 -39.57 -17.18 -6.84
C GLU A 902 -38.12 -17.68 -6.96
N GLU A 903 -37.70 -18.06 -8.17
CA GLU A 903 -36.32 -18.50 -8.42
C GLU A 903 -35.31 -17.34 -8.26
N ARG A 904 -35.64 -16.13 -8.72
CA ARG A 904 -34.78 -14.95 -8.49
C ARG A 904 -34.54 -14.66 -7.00
N LEU A 905 -35.60 -14.78 -6.19
CA LEU A 905 -35.49 -14.61 -4.75
C LEU A 905 -34.58 -15.66 -4.09
N GLN A 906 -34.54 -16.89 -4.61
CA GLN A 906 -33.60 -17.92 -4.12
C GLN A 906 -32.13 -17.53 -4.34
N TYR A 907 -31.85 -16.79 -5.42
CA TYR A 907 -30.51 -16.24 -5.68
C TYR A 907 -30.22 -14.92 -4.95
N GLY A 908 -31.16 -14.39 -4.15
CA GLY A 908 -31.04 -13.09 -3.50
C GLY A 908 -31.25 -11.90 -4.43
N ILE A 909 -31.80 -12.12 -5.63
CA ILE A 909 -32.10 -11.05 -6.60
C ILE A 909 -33.45 -10.45 -6.24
N THR A 910 -33.42 -9.27 -5.60
CA THR A 910 -34.63 -8.58 -5.11
C THR A 910 -34.98 -7.34 -5.92
N GLN A 911 -34.05 -6.80 -6.70
CA GLN A 911 -34.20 -5.54 -7.42
C GLN A 911 -33.65 -5.60 -8.85
N ALA A 912 -34.28 -4.83 -9.73
CA ALA A 912 -33.79 -4.60 -11.09
C ALA A 912 -32.82 -3.41 -11.11
N LEU A 913 -31.96 -3.34 -12.13
CA LEU A 913 -31.20 -2.12 -12.43
C LEU A 913 -32.15 -1.02 -12.93
N PRO A 914 -31.77 0.26 -12.76
CA PRO A 914 -32.46 1.38 -13.39
C PRO A 914 -32.59 1.17 -14.90
N ARG A 915 -33.74 1.55 -15.46
CA ARG A 915 -34.06 1.41 -16.89
C ARG A 915 -33.99 2.73 -17.66
N SER A 916 -33.71 3.81 -16.95
CA SER A 916 -33.52 5.14 -17.51
C SER A 916 -32.57 5.95 -16.63
N LEU A 917 -31.99 7.01 -17.19
CA LEU A 917 -31.13 7.93 -16.46
C LEU A 917 -31.86 8.57 -15.28
N GLU A 918 -33.12 8.98 -15.43
CA GLU A 918 -33.93 9.55 -14.35
C GLU A 918 -34.06 8.59 -13.17
N SER A 919 -34.30 7.30 -13.45
CA SER A 919 -34.39 6.30 -12.39
C SER A 919 -33.06 6.04 -11.69
N ALA A 920 -31.93 6.15 -12.40
CA ALA A 920 -30.61 6.02 -11.81
C ALA A 920 -30.21 7.26 -10.98
N LEU A 921 -30.52 8.47 -11.46
CA LEU A 921 -30.33 9.70 -10.71
C LEU A 921 -31.21 9.73 -9.45
N SER A 922 -32.46 9.24 -9.55
CA SER A 922 -33.33 9.09 -8.38
C SER A 922 -32.78 8.05 -7.41
N ALA A 923 -32.26 6.91 -7.89
CA ALA A 923 -31.60 5.93 -7.04
C ALA A 923 -30.40 6.55 -6.30
N LEU A 924 -29.54 7.29 -7.01
CA LEU A 924 -28.43 8.03 -6.44
C LEU A 924 -28.89 9.06 -5.39
N GLU A 925 -29.96 9.80 -5.67
CA GLU A 925 -30.53 10.78 -4.73
C GLU A 925 -31.08 10.10 -3.46
N THR A 926 -31.67 8.91 -3.58
CA THR A 926 -32.24 8.19 -2.43
C THR A 926 -31.25 7.35 -1.64
N ASP A 927 -30.10 7.01 -2.22
CA ASP A 927 -29.05 6.22 -1.57
C ASP A 927 -28.22 7.08 -0.61
N MET A 928 -28.80 7.36 0.56
CA MET A 928 -28.19 8.24 1.56
C MET A 928 -26.82 7.76 2.03
N GLU A 929 -26.61 6.44 2.11
CA GLU A 929 -25.35 5.87 2.59
C GLU A 929 -24.22 6.13 1.57
N LEU A 930 -24.47 5.90 0.28
CA LEU A 930 -23.50 6.22 -0.77
C LEU A 930 -23.27 7.74 -0.86
N ARG A 931 -24.34 8.55 -0.77
CA ARG A 931 -24.25 10.02 -0.82
C ARG A 931 -23.40 10.60 0.30
N GLU A 932 -23.58 10.13 1.53
CA GLU A 932 -22.81 10.59 2.69
C GLU A 932 -21.35 10.13 2.65
N ALA A 933 -21.07 9.00 1.99
CA ALA A 933 -19.73 8.47 1.82
C ALA A 933 -18.94 9.13 0.67
N LEU A 934 -19.62 9.67 -0.33
CA LEU A 934 -19.01 10.47 -1.40
C LEU A 934 -18.62 11.87 -0.88
N PRO A 935 -17.65 12.55 -1.54
CA PRO A 935 -17.22 13.89 -1.14
C PRO A 935 -18.39 14.87 -1.03
N ARG A 936 -18.40 15.67 0.04
CA ARG A 936 -19.48 16.60 0.34
C ARG A 936 -19.73 17.57 -0.83
N GLY A 937 -20.98 17.67 -1.27
CA GLY A 937 -21.39 18.56 -2.37
C GLY A 937 -21.22 17.96 -3.77
N LEU A 938 -20.49 16.84 -3.91
CA LEU A 938 -20.24 16.22 -5.21
C LEU A 938 -21.55 15.77 -5.87
N VAL A 939 -22.40 15.07 -5.12
CA VAL A 939 -23.65 14.51 -5.66
C VAL A 939 -24.60 15.63 -6.03
N GLU A 940 -24.72 16.66 -5.19
CA GLU A 940 -25.57 17.82 -5.48
C GLU A 940 -25.12 18.53 -6.77
N ASP A 941 -23.83 18.79 -6.91
CA ASP A 941 -23.28 19.42 -8.11
C ASP A 941 -23.46 18.51 -9.34
N TYR A 942 -23.25 17.19 -9.19
CA TYR A 942 -23.42 16.23 -10.28
C TYR A 942 -24.87 16.15 -10.76
N LEU A 943 -25.84 16.13 -9.84
CA LEU A 943 -27.27 16.13 -10.16
C LEU A 943 -27.68 17.41 -10.90
N VAL A 944 -27.14 18.57 -10.52
CA VAL A 944 -27.40 19.83 -11.23
C VAL A 944 -26.85 19.79 -12.65
N MET A 945 -25.60 19.32 -12.82
CA MET A 945 -24.98 19.19 -14.14
C MET A 945 -25.76 18.23 -15.04
N LYS A 946 -26.10 17.03 -14.52
CA LYS A 946 -26.88 16.04 -15.25
C LYS A 946 -28.29 16.51 -15.57
N GLY A 947 -28.96 17.19 -14.66
CA GLY A 947 -30.28 17.78 -14.94
C GLY A 947 -30.23 18.78 -16.08
N ALA A 948 -29.22 19.65 -16.12
CA ALA A 948 -29.04 20.62 -17.19
C ALA A 948 -28.67 19.96 -18.54
N GLU A 949 -27.80 18.95 -18.52
CA GLU A 949 -27.43 18.18 -19.70
C GLU A 949 -28.62 17.42 -20.29
N MET A 950 -29.45 16.79 -19.44
CA MET A 950 -30.68 16.15 -19.87
C MET A 950 -31.66 17.14 -20.51
N GLU A 951 -31.79 18.35 -19.96
CA GLU A 951 -32.62 19.40 -20.57
C GLU A 951 -32.06 19.85 -21.93
N MET A 952 -30.74 19.97 -22.05
CA MET A 952 -30.06 20.33 -23.29
C MET A 952 -30.27 19.26 -24.36
N LEU A 953 -29.99 18.00 -24.06
CA LEU A 953 -30.14 16.88 -25.00
C LEU A 953 -31.60 16.56 -25.31
N GLY A 954 -32.51 16.77 -24.36
CA GLY A 954 -33.95 16.56 -24.53
C GLY A 954 -34.61 17.54 -25.50
N LYS A 955 -33.91 18.63 -25.89
CA LYS A 955 -34.36 19.55 -26.94
C LYS A 955 -34.10 19.03 -28.36
N MET A 956 -33.28 17.99 -28.50
CA MET A 956 -32.92 17.37 -29.79
C MET A 956 -33.84 16.19 -30.08
N GLU A 957 -34.20 16.01 -31.35
CA GLU A 957 -34.87 14.78 -31.80
C GLU A 957 -33.91 13.57 -31.67
N ASP A 958 -34.43 12.35 -31.50
CA ASP A 958 -33.60 11.16 -31.19
C ASP A 958 -32.44 10.93 -32.17
N GLY A 959 -32.66 11.17 -33.46
CA GLY A 959 -31.61 11.04 -34.49
C GLY A 959 -30.55 12.12 -34.39
N GLU A 960 -30.96 13.36 -34.08
CA GLU A 960 -30.06 14.50 -33.87
C GLU A 960 -29.24 14.31 -32.60
N ARG A 961 -29.87 13.92 -31.48
CA ARG A 961 -29.21 13.62 -30.21
C ARG A 961 -28.14 12.53 -30.39
N ARG A 962 -28.49 11.43 -31.07
CA ARG A 962 -27.54 10.35 -31.36
C ARG A 962 -26.36 10.86 -32.19
N ALA A 963 -26.62 11.61 -33.26
CA ALA A 963 -25.55 12.16 -34.08
C ALA A 963 -24.64 13.11 -33.28
N TRP A 964 -25.23 13.94 -32.41
CA TRP A 964 -24.50 14.87 -31.53
C TRP A 964 -23.62 14.16 -30.50
N LEU A 965 -24.11 13.05 -29.92
CA LEU A 965 -23.36 12.23 -28.97
C LEU A 965 -22.27 11.41 -29.67
N VAL A 966 -22.58 10.81 -30.83
CA VAL A 966 -21.59 10.17 -31.69
C VAL A 966 -20.49 11.16 -32.06
N ASP A 967 -20.82 12.46 -32.19
CA ASP A 967 -19.86 13.53 -32.50
C ASP A 967 -18.85 13.83 -31.37
N ARG A 968 -19.16 13.46 -30.13
CA ARG A 968 -18.37 13.85 -28.95
C ARG A 968 -17.69 12.70 -28.23
N TYR A 969 -18.25 11.50 -28.33
CA TYR A 969 -17.74 10.29 -27.71
C TYR A 969 -17.55 9.22 -28.76
#